data_AF-A0A349VIR4-F1
#
_entry.id   AF-A0A349VIR4-F1
#
_cell.length_a   1.000
_cell.length_b   1.000
_cell.length_c   1.000
_cell.angle_alpha   90.00
_cell.angle_beta   90.00
_cell.angle_gamma   90.00
#
_symmetry.space_group_name_H-M   'P 1'
#
loop_
_entity.id
_entity.type
_entity.pdbx_description
1 polymer ?
#
loop_
_entity_poly.entity_id
_entity_poly.type
_entity_poly.pdbx_seq_one_letter_code
_entity_poly.pdbx_strand_id
1 'polypeptide(L)'
;MHPAVRFVFVLHDHQPVGNFHGVVEDAYQKSYLPFLDLLQQHPAIRIALHTSGPLAEWLESNHPEYLDRLASLAAAKQIEIVGGGFSEPILAMLPSRDRIGQIRQYNHWLEQRLQTTVTGMWVAERVWDSSMTADLATAGVEWTILDDFHFKAAGLPNEELDRYWITESDGRTIGVFPGSEHLRYVIPFASPDETIEHLRFLASRRQGALAVFSDDGEKFGVWPGTHKTCFQDGWLQRFFGLLEANQDWITMALPSDVIRSDPPGGTIWLPECSYREMTEWALQPEQQVACVKARQNAKSDPNQSLLVPFVRGGSWKNFRYRYPEANEMYARMMVVSNRLARLSEQSITDKTAYQQAATSLYRGQCNCAYWHGAFGGIYLPHLRNAVYKELITAENALDRAEGRPATWVEAVSSDYDFDSKTEVRLSNEHIDLWLAPSVGGMLYEFDLRKQRHNLLATLDRRQEAYHDQVLVGPGEARSIIDPSQLATFKHEGLAEKIQYDEYRRKSCIDHFFDVDASAADIASGRALERGDFATGSYEASIRRNPDRMQVLLSRKGNVWGIPLTLSKAITLSAGSDTVELGYRLEDLPDNFCQHLAIEFNFSGLPSRTTGRCFRNKDGLDLGHLGTHLDLKETSHLSLEDNWLNIQATLDCSVASNGGHAGMWTFPIESVSQSEGGFELIHQSTVVMPHWIVTPDASGCWQVVIKLSVTGLAEATESLDQAKKISAGI
;
A
#
# COMPACT_ATOMS: atom_id res chain seq x y z
N MET A 1 -49.49 -2.86 18.79
CA MET A 1 -48.11 -2.38 18.95
C MET A 1 -47.75 -1.65 17.66
N HIS A 2 -47.15 -0.47 17.74
CA HIS A 2 -46.62 0.18 16.54
C HIS A 2 -45.47 -0.67 15.98
N PRO A 3 -45.38 -0.85 14.65
CA PRO A 3 -44.24 -1.48 14.02
C PRO A 3 -42.96 -0.75 14.44
N ALA A 4 -42.04 -1.44 15.11
CA ALA A 4 -40.81 -0.85 15.64
C ALA A 4 -39.57 -1.40 14.91
N VAL A 5 -38.54 -0.58 14.78
CA VAL A 5 -37.25 -0.92 14.17
C VAL A 5 -36.13 -0.65 15.17
N ARG A 6 -35.11 -1.51 15.18
CA ARG A 6 -33.84 -1.26 15.86
C ARG A 6 -32.86 -0.68 14.88
N PHE A 7 -32.27 0.47 15.22
CA PHE A 7 -31.27 1.12 14.40
C PHE A 7 -29.90 1.01 15.08
N VAL A 8 -28.98 0.34 14.40
CA VAL A 8 -27.56 0.23 14.76
C VAL A 8 -26.79 1.20 13.89
N PHE A 9 -26.03 2.09 14.53
CA PHE A 9 -25.22 3.11 13.87
C PHE A 9 -23.76 2.88 14.25
N VAL A 10 -22.92 2.50 13.28
CA VAL A 10 -21.51 2.18 13.50
C VAL A 10 -20.64 3.10 12.66
N LEU A 11 -19.59 3.64 13.27
CA LEU A 11 -18.59 4.46 12.61
C LEU A 11 -17.22 3.80 12.63
N HIS A 12 -16.46 4.05 11.58
CA HIS A 12 -15.08 3.62 11.42
C HIS A 12 -14.17 4.83 11.18
N ASP A 13 -13.35 5.17 12.16
CA ASP A 13 -12.34 6.22 12.06
C ASP A 13 -10.97 5.59 11.81
N HIS A 14 -10.34 5.91 10.68
CA HIS A 14 -9.05 5.36 10.31
C HIS A 14 -8.10 6.37 9.69
N GLN A 15 -6.86 6.32 10.15
CA GLN A 15 -5.72 6.95 9.51
C GLN A 15 -4.57 5.94 9.37
N PRO A 16 -3.93 5.82 8.19
CA PRO A 16 -2.94 4.78 7.96
C PRO A 16 -1.60 5.07 8.64
N VAL A 17 -0.83 4.00 8.87
CA VAL A 17 0.58 4.11 9.24
C VAL A 17 1.31 4.91 8.16
N GLY A 18 2.02 5.95 8.58
CA GLY A 18 2.78 6.81 7.67
C GLY A 18 2.02 8.02 7.11
N ASN A 19 0.77 8.24 7.48
CA ASN A 19 0.09 9.47 7.10
C ASN A 19 0.74 10.71 7.75
N PHE A 20 0.59 11.87 7.12
CA PHE A 20 1.15 13.11 7.63
C PHE A 20 0.36 13.61 8.84
N HIS A 21 1.07 14.08 9.87
CA HIS A 21 0.44 14.63 11.09
C HIS A 21 -0.63 15.69 10.77
N GLY A 22 -0.37 16.61 9.84
CA GLY A 22 -1.35 17.63 9.45
C GLY A 22 -2.61 17.09 8.78
N VAL A 23 -2.55 15.92 8.12
CA VAL A 23 -3.73 15.27 7.54
C VAL A 23 -4.58 14.63 8.65
N VAL A 24 -3.92 13.98 9.62
CA VAL A 24 -4.60 13.38 10.78
C VAL A 24 -5.25 14.45 11.66
N GLU A 25 -4.55 15.56 11.91
CA GLU A 25 -5.07 16.73 12.64
C GLU A 25 -6.29 17.33 11.93
N ASP A 26 -6.22 17.52 10.61
CA ASP A 26 -7.34 18.07 9.83
C ASP A 26 -8.58 17.15 9.91
N ALA A 27 -8.37 15.83 9.87
CA ALA A 27 -9.45 14.85 10.03
C ALA A 27 -10.09 14.92 11.43
N TYR A 28 -9.26 15.05 12.47
CA TYR A 28 -9.72 15.24 13.85
C TYR A 28 -10.59 16.49 14.00
N GLN A 29 -10.09 17.63 13.53
CA GLN A 29 -10.80 18.91 13.66
C GLN A 29 -12.08 18.98 12.82
N LYS A 30 -12.10 18.34 11.65
CA LYS A 30 -13.24 18.42 10.73
C LYS A 30 -14.31 17.36 10.97
N SER A 31 -13.96 16.20 11.52
CA SER A 31 -14.89 15.08 11.69
C SER A 31 -14.95 14.55 13.12
N TYR A 32 -13.86 13.97 13.63
CA TYR A 32 -13.91 13.18 14.86
C TYR A 32 -14.35 14.00 16.08
N LEU A 33 -13.71 15.16 16.30
CA LEU A 33 -14.04 16.06 17.39
C LEU A 33 -15.47 16.64 17.28
N PRO A 34 -15.88 17.29 16.17
CA PRO A 34 -17.21 17.89 16.07
C PRO A 34 -18.33 16.83 16.10
N PHE A 35 -18.09 15.62 15.58
CA PHE A 35 -19.04 14.52 15.72
C PHE A 35 -19.23 14.15 17.20
N LEU A 36 -18.13 13.98 17.94
CA LEU A 36 -18.19 13.65 19.36
C LEU A 36 -18.85 14.75 20.20
N ASP A 37 -18.54 16.02 19.90
CA ASP A 37 -19.16 17.19 20.54
C ASP A 37 -20.68 17.20 20.37
N LEU A 38 -21.16 16.88 19.16
CA LEU A 38 -22.58 16.81 18.86
C LEU A 38 -23.24 15.60 19.52
N LEU A 39 -22.62 14.41 19.46
CA LEU A 39 -23.14 13.21 20.08
C LEU A 39 -23.41 13.42 21.58
N GLN A 40 -22.48 14.05 22.31
CA GLN A 40 -22.65 14.33 23.74
C GLN A 40 -23.86 15.22 24.09
N GLN A 41 -24.35 16.01 23.13
CA GLN A 41 -25.55 16.85 23.30
C GLN A 41 -26.85 16.06 23.12
N HIS A 42 -26.78 14.82 22.63
CA HIS A 42 -27.91 13.94 22.32
C HIS A 42 -27.81 12.58 23.05
N PRO A 43 -28.04 12.51 24.37
CA PRO A 43 -27.81 11.30 25.18
C PRO A 43 -28.61 10.06 24.77
N ALA A 44 -29.68 10.23 23.98
CA ALA A 44 -30.49 9.12 23.50
C ALA A 44 -29.94 8.49 22.21
N ILE A 45 -29.02 9.17 21.52
CA ILE A 45 -28.31 8.63 20.36
C ILE A 45 -27.19 7.73 20.87
N ARG A 46 -27.15 6.50 20.34
CA ARG A 46 -26.17 5.50 20.72
C ARG A 46 -25.48 4.98 19.46
N ILE A 47 -24.16 4.90 19.48
CA ILE A 47 -23.36 4.46 18.33
C ILE A 47 -22.35 3.38 18.74
N ALA A 48 -21.89 2.60 17.78
CA ALA A 48 -20.65 1.84 17.93
C ALA A 48 -19.53 2.59 17.19
N LEU A 49 -18.34 2.65 17.79
CA LEU A 49 -17.20 3.39 17.23
C LEU A 49 -15.98 2.48 17.15
N HIS A 50 -15.50 2.28 15.94
CA HIS A 50 -14.19 1.72 15.68
C HIS A 50 -13.20 2.87 15.44
N THR A 51 -12.14 2.94 16.24
CA THR A 51 -10.98 3.79 15.96
C THR A 51 -9.85 2.85 15.58
N SER A 52 -9.10 3.08 14.51
CA SER A 52 -7.94 2.23 14.16
C SER A 52 -6.76 2.42 15.14
N GLY A 53 -5.92 1.41 15.32
CA GLY A 53 -4.76 1.51 16.23
C GLY A 53 -3.78 2.65 15.91
N PRO A 54 -3.38 2.90 14.65
CA PRO A 54 -2.51 4.04 14.34
C PRO A 54 -3.13 5.40 14.70
N LEU A 55 -4.45 5.55 14.48
CA LEU A 55 -5.18 6.75 14.91
C LEU A 55 -5.26 6.83 16.44
N ALA A 56 -5.47 5.71 17.12
CA ALA A 56 -5.51 5.64 18.58
C ALA A 56 -4.16 6.02 19.23
N GLU A 57 -3.04 5.56 18.66
CA GLU A 57 -1.69 5.96 19.09
C GLU A 57 -1.44 7.46 18.89
N TRP A 58 -1.92 8.01 17.77
CA TRP A 58 -1.84 9.45 17.50
C TRP A 58 -2.71 10.26 18.46
N LEU A 59 -3.95 9.83 18.72
CA LEU A 59 -4.85 10.47 19.69
C LEU A 59 -4.26 10.44 21.10
N GLU A 60 -3.71 9.32 21.54
CA GLU A 60 -3.04 9.25 22.85
C GLU A 60 -1.90 10.27 23.00
N SER A 61 -1.17 10.51 21.90
CA SER A 61 -0.02 11.42 21.90
C SER A 61 -0.39 12.90 21.77
N ASN A 62 -1.51 13.23 21.08
CA ASN A 62 -1.84 14.61 20.70
C ASN A 62 -3.16 15.11 21.32
N HIS A 63 -4.15 14.22 21.48
CA HIS A 63 -5.48 14.51 22.02
C HIS A 63 -5.96 13.44 23.05
N PRO A 64 -5.20 13.16 24.12
CA PRO A 64 -5.59 12.14 25.11
C PRO A 64 -6.95 12.43 25.76
N GLU A 65 -7.37 13.71 25.80
CA GLU A 65 -8.69 14.13 26.27
C GLU A 65 -9.84 13.56 25.44
N TYR A 66 -9.62 13.30 24.15
CA TYR A 66 -10.62 12.67 23.29
C TYR A 66 -10.88 11.22 23.74
N LEU A 67 -9.82 10.47 24.05
CA LEU A 67 -9.92 9.09 24.54
C LEU A 67 -10.57 9.03 25.94
N ASP A 68 -10.33 10.02 26.80
CA ASP A 68 -11.01 10.13 28.11
C ASP A 68 -12.52 10.36 27.96
N ARG A 69 -12.92 11.14 26.95
CA ARG A 69 -14.32 11.33 26.59
C ARG A 69 -14.94 10.05 26.03
N LEU A 70 -14.23 9.31 25.17
CA LEU A 70 -14.68 8.01 24.68
C LEU A 70 -14.90 7.02 25.83
N ALA A 71 -13.96 6.93 26.78
CA ALA A 71 -14.09 6.07 27.96
C ALA A 71 -15.34 6.43 28.78
N SER A 72 -15.59 7.73 28.98
CA SER A 72 -16.77 8.22 29.71
C SER A 72 -18.08 7.87 28.99
N LEU A 73 -18.11 7.99 27.65
CA LEU A 73 -19.28 7.66 26.84
C LEU A 73 -19.53 6.15 26.73
N ALA A 74 -18.46 5.35 26.74
CA ALA A 74 -18.54 3.90 26.83
C ALA A 74 -19.12 3.45 28.19
N ALA A 75 -18.65 4.04 29.29
CA ALA A 75 -19.20 3.79 30.63
C ALA A 75 -20.70 4.17 30.72
N ALA A 76 -21.11 5.24 30.03
CA ALA A 76 -22.51 5.65 29.92
C ALA A 76 -23.34 4.81 28.94
N LYS A 77 -22.73 3.84 28.24
CA LYS A 77 -23.35 3.01 27.18
C LYS A 77 -23.94 3.84 26.03
N GLN A 78 -23.39 5.02 25.79
CA GLN A 78 -23.71 5.84 24.62
C GLN A 78 -22.86 5.43 23.42
N ILE A 79 -21.62 4.98 23.68
CA ILE A 79 -20.74 4.40 22.67
C ILE A 79 -20.45 2.93 23.01
N GLU A 80 -20.54 2.02 22.04
CA GLU A 80 -19.88 0.71 22.08
C GLU A 80 -18.52 0.82 21.38
N ILE A 81 -17.43 0.46 22.06
CA ILE A 81 -16.10 0.43 21.44
C ILE A 81 -15.97 -0.85 20.60
N VAL A 82 -15.57 -0.67 19.35
CA VAL A 82 -15.36 -1.75 18.39
C VAL A 82 -13.87 -1.96 18.19
N GLY A 83 -13.41 -3.21 18.27
CA GLY A 83 -12.03 -3.60 18.03
C GLY A 83 -11.74 -3.88 16.56
N GLY A 84 -10.58 -4.45 16.29
CA GLY A 84 -10.05 -4.62 14.93
C GLY A 84 -8.70 -5.32 14.97
N GLY A 85 -8.10 -5.54 13.80
CA GLY A 85 -6.65 -5.76 13.75
C GLY A 85 -5.95 -4.45 14.06
N PHE A 86 -5.00 -4.45 15.02
CA PHE A 86 -4.36 -3.23 15.55
C PHE A 86 -3.99 -2.22 14.45
N SER A 87 -3.27 -2.65 13.43
CA SER A 87 -2.74 -1.76 12.40
C SER A 87 -3.61 -1.69 11.14
N GLU A 88 -4.91 -2.01 11.25
CA GLU A 88 -5.84 -2.05 10.10
C GLU A 88 -5.36 -2.95 8.94
N PRO A 89 -5.03 -4.23 9.21
CA PRO A 89 -4.66 -5.15 8.14
C PRO A 89 -5.88 -5.71 7.41
N ILE A 90 -5.72 -6.07 6.13
CA ILE A 90 -6.63 -7.02 5.50
C ILE A 90 -6.39 -8.40 6.10
N LEU A 91 -7.20 -8.79 7.07
CA LEU A 91 -7.02 -10.05 7.79
C LEU A 91 -6.94 -11.25 6.82
N ALA A 92 -7.71 -11.24 5.73
CA ALA A 92 -7.73 -12.31 4.73
C ALA A 92 -6.37 -12.54 4.04
N MET A 93 -5.46 -11.56 4.06
CA MET A 93 -4.11 -11.70 3.52
C MET A 93 -3.11 -12.28 4.54
N LEU A 94 -3.43 -12.23 5.84
CA LEU A 94 -2.50 -12.60 6.91
C LEU A 94 -2.56 -14.09 7.28
N PRO A 95 -1.48 -14.66 7.83
CA PRO A 95 -1.54 -15.95 8.50
C PRO A 95 -2.35 -15.84 9.81
N SER A 96 -3.01 -16.94 10.20
CA SER A 96 -3.87 -17.02 11.41
C SER A 96 -3.22 -16.43 12.68
N ARG A 97 -1.93 -16.74 12.91
CA ARG A 97 -1.18 -16.23 14.08
C ARG A 97 -1.13 -14.69 14.16
N ASP A 98 -0.98 -14.02 13.02
CA ASP A 98 -0.86 -12.56 12.95
C ASP A 98 -2.26 -11.94 13.10
N ARG A 99 -3.29 -12.55 12.50
CA ARG A 99 -4.70 -12.13 12.71
C ARG A 99 -5.04 -12.14 14.20
N ILE A 100 -4.85 -13.28 14.86
CA ILE A 100 -5.17 -13.46 16.28
C ILE A 100 -4.33 -12.53 17.14
N GLY A 101 -3.03 -12.41 16.85
CA GLY A 101 -2.10 -11.56 17.59
C GLY A 101 -2.48 -10.09 17.53
N GLN A 102 -2.78 -9.56 16.33
CA GLN A 102 -3.21 -8.18 16.16
C GLN A 102 -4.52 -7.87 16.87
N ILE A 103 -5.53 -8.75 16.75
CA ILE A 103 -6.84 -8.52 17.37
C ILE A 103 -6.71 -8.53 18.89
N ARG A 104 -6.02 -9.52 19.46
CA ARG A 104 -5.83 -9.61 20.93
C ARG A 104 -5.03 -8.43 21.47
N GLN A 105 -3.96 -8.04 20.79
CA GLN A 105 -3.17 -6.89 21.20
C GLN A 105 -4.01 -5.62 21.21
N TYR A 106 -4.86 -5.45 20.19
CA TYR A 106 -5.65 -4.23 20.10
C TYR A 106 -6.79 -4.19 21.10
N ASN A 107 -7.54 -5.29 21.24
CA ASN A 107 -8.56 -5.40 22.27
C ASN A 107 -7.96 -5.14 23.66
N HIS A 108 -6.80 -5.72 23.97
CA HIS A 108 -6.13 -5.46 25.24
C HIS A 108 -5.83 -3.98 25.47
N TRP A 109 -5.30 -3.28 24.45
CA TRP A 109 -5.03 -1.85 24.54
C TRP A 109 -6.31 -1.03 24.77
N LEU A 110 -7.37 -1.32 23.99
CA LEU A 110 -8.66 -0.63 24.10
C LEU A 110 -9.30 -0.85 25.47
N GLU A 111 -9.34 -2.09 25.95
CA GLU A 111 -9.93 -2.42 27.24
C GLU A 111 -9.19 -1.76 28.40
N GLN A 112 -7.86 -1.70 28.33
CA GLN A 112 -7.04 -0.98 29.31
C GLN A 112 -7.21 0.53 29.22
N ARG A 113 -7.23 1.12 28.03
CA ARG A 113 -7.27 2.58 27.87
C ARG A 113 -8.66 3.17 28.11
N LEU A 114 -9.70 2.45 27.68
CA LEU A 114 -11.09 2.92 27.68
C LEU A 114 -11.95 2.27 28.77
N GLN A 115 -11.39 1.32 29.53
CA GLN A 115 -12.03 0.70 30.70
C GLN A 115 -13.41 0.09 30.38
N THR A 116 -13.51 -0.53 29.20
CA THR A 116 -14.71 -1.22 28.70
C THR A 116 -14.33 -2.56 28.09
N THR A 117 -15.28 -3.48 27.92
CA THR A 117 -15.06 -4.75 27.21
C THR A 117 -15.25 -4.57 25.71
N VAL A 118 -14.38 -5.18 24.90
CA VAL A 118 -14.45 -5.11 23.45
C VAL A 118 -14.80 -6.49 22.88
N THR A 119 -16.04 -6.66 22.42
CA THR A 119 -16.55 -7.93 21.86
C THR A 119 -16.74 -7.89 20.35
N GLY A 120 -16.89 -6.70 19.78
CA GLY A 120 -17.08 -6.47 18.35
C GLY A 120 -15.80 -6.21 17.59
N MET A 121 -15.81 -6.48 16.30
CA MET A 121 -14.70 -6.16 15.41
C MET A 121 -15.15 -5.51 14.10
N TRP A 122 -14.45 -4.46 13.69
CA TRP A 122 -14.47 -3.96 12.31
C TRP A 122 -13.55 -4.81 11.43
N VAL A 123 -14.07 -5.31 10.31
CA VAL A 123 -13.26 -5.99 9.30
C VAL A 123 -12.78 -4.93 8.31
N ALA A 124 -11.47 -4.67 8.29
CA ALA A 124 -10.83 -3.70 7.39
C ALA A 124 -11.26 -3.95 5.93
N GLU A 125 -11.72 -2.90 5.27
CA GLU A 125 -12.26 -2.93 3.90
C GLU A 125 -13.38 -3.97 3.67
N ARG A 126 -14.00 -4.47 4.75
CA ARG A 126 -14.96 -5.57 4.75
C ARG A 126 -14.50 -6.78 3.92
N VAL A 127 -13.19 -6.99 3.77
CA VAL A 127 -12.64 -8.13 3.02
C VAL A 127 -12.83 -9.39 3.86
N TRP A 128 -13.81 -10.19 3.48
CA TRP A 128 -14.20 -11.40 4.17
C TRP A 128 -13.67 -12.65 3.47
N ASP A 129 -13.32 -13.64 4.27
CA ASP A 129 -12.99 -15.01 3.89
C ASP A 129 -13.49 -15.90 5.04
N SER A 130 -14.33 -16.90 4.74
CA SER A 130 -15.00 -17.70 5.76
C SER A 130 -14.02 -18.40 6.70
N SER A 131 -12.81 -18.71 6.23
CA SER A 131 -11.74 -19.33 7.04
C SER A 131 -11.31 -18.48 8.22
N MET A 132 -11.53 -17.16 8.19
CA MET A 132 -11.18 -16.27 9.30
C MET A 132 -12.10 -16.43 10.50
N THR A 133 -13.30 -16.98 10.35
CA THR A 133 -14.28 -17.10 11.44
C THR A 133 -13.68 -17.75 12.69
N ALA A 134 -12.92 -18.84 12.50
CA ALA A 134 -12.27 -19.55 13.60
C ALA A 134 -11.19 -18.71 14.29
N ASP A 135 -10.43 -17.92 13.53
CA ASP A 135 -9.40 -17.02 14.04
C ASP A 135 -10.04 -15.87 14.85
N LEU A 136 -11.10 -15.25 14.31
CA LEU A 136 -11.83 -14.17 14.98
C LEU A 136 -12.42 -14.62 16.31
N ALA A 137 -13.14 -15.75 16.31
CA ALA A 137 -13.69 -16.33 17.53
C ALA A 137 -12.59 -16.71 18.53
N THR A 138 -11.46 -17.25 18.06
CA THR A 138 -10.29 -17.57 18.92
C THR A 138 -9.67 -16.31 19.51
N ALA A 139 -9.71 -15.18 18.80
CA ALA A 139 -9.26 -13.90 19.30
C ALA A 139 -10.23 -13.23 20.30
N GLY A 140 -11.42 -13.80 20.50
CA GLY A 140 -12.44 -13.29 21.42
C GLY A 140 -13.49 -12.39 20.76
N VAL A 141 -13.56 -12.36 19.43
CA VAL A 141 -14.60 -11.61 18.70
C VAL A 141 -15.92 -12.38 18.77
N GLU A 142 -16.97 -11.71 19.22
CA GLU A 142 -18.33 -12.25 19.28
C GLU A 142 -19.17 -11.84 18.07
N TRP A 143 -18.90 -10.66 17.49
CA TRP A 143 -19.65 -10.18 16.33
C TRP A 143 -18.82 -9.27 15.41
N THR A 144 -19.24 -9.18 14.15
CA THR A 144 -18.71 -8.24 13.16
C THR A 144 -19.80 -7.73 12.22
N ILE A 145 -19.49 -6.72 11.40
CA ILE A 145 -20.39 -6.16 10.39
C ILE A 145 -19.74 -6.33 9.02
N LEU A 146 -20.53 -6.82 8.06
CA LEU A 146 -20.15 -6.93 6.65
C LEU A 146 -21.25 -6.30 5.80
N ASP A 147 -20.91 -5.84 4.60
CA ASP A 147 -21.90 -5.27 3.69
C ASP A 147 -22.99 -6.27 3.28
N ASP A 148 -24.20 -5.78 3.11
CA ASP A 148 -25.36 -6.54 2.59
C ASP A 148 -25.04 -7.28 1.28
N PHE A 149 -24.05 -6.80 0.51
CA PHE A 149 -23.54 -7.39 -0.71
C PHE A 149 -22.96 -8.79 -0.49
N HIS A 150 -22.40 -9.09 0.68
CA HIS A 150 -21.91 -10.43 1.08
C HIS A 150 -23.08 -11.41 1.20
N PHE A 151 -24.14 -10.99 1.88
CA PHE A 151 -25.31 -11.81 2.15
C PHE A 151 -26.10 -12.09 0.86
N LYS A 152 -26.24 -11.06 0.02
CA LYS A 152 -26.77 -11.19 -1.34
C LYS A 152 -25.92 -12.14 -2.20
N ALA A 153 -24.62 -12.23 -1.95
CA ALA A 153 -23.70 -13.17 -2.63
C ALA A 153 -23.97 -14.61 -2.24
N ALA A 154 -24.25 -14.81 -0.96
CA ALA A 154 -24.62 -16.10 -0.41
C ALA A 154 -26.06 -16.51 -0.78
N GLY A 155 -26.80 -15.65 -1.48
CA GLY A 155 -28.15 -15.93 -1.99
C GLY A 155 -29.28 -15.43 -1.11
N LEU A 156 -29.01 -14.63 -0.06
CA LEU A 156 -30.09 -14.03 0.73
C LEU A 156 -30.77 -12.88 -0.04
N PRO A 157 -32.11 -12.83 -0.04
CA PRO A 157 -32.84 -11.71 -0.60
C PRO A 157 -32.84 -10.52 0.39
N ASN A 158 -33.14 -9.32 -0.11
CA ASN A 158 -33.22 -8.09 0.71
C ASN A 158 -34.16 -8.26 1.91
N GLU A 159 -35.12 -9.16 1.78
CA GLU A 159 -36.16 -9.36 2.76
C GLU A 159 -35.65 -9.94 4.07
N GLU A 160 -34.53 -10.66 4.02
CA GLU A 160 -33.93 -11.41 5.12
C GLU A 160 -32.72 -10.69 5.75
N LEU A 161 -32.35 -9.52 5.23
CA LEU A 161 -31.21 -8.72 5.72
C LEU A 161 -31.57 -7.80 6.90
N ASP A 162 -32.75 -7.99 7.48
CA ASP A 162 -33.30 -7.19 8.57
C ASP A 162 -32.97 -7.77 9.96
N ARG A 163 -31.89 -8.55 10.07
CA ARG A 163 -31.46 -9.30 11.26
C ARG A 163 -29.97 -9.64 11.16
N TYR A 164 -29.35 -9.95 12.29
CA TYR A 164 -28.00 -10.52 12.30
C TYR A 164 -28.05 -12.04 12.06
N TRP A 165 -26.93 -12.60 11.63
CA TRP A 165 -26.77 -14.02 11.32
C TRP A 165 -25.61 -14.61 12.08
N ILE A 166 -25.55 -15.94 12.18
CA ILE A 166 -24.39 -16.65 12.69
C ILE A 166 -23.59 -17.22 11.52
N THR A 167 -22.27 -17.09 11.54
CA THR A 167 -21.36 -17.84 10.65
C THR A 167 -20.48 -18.76 11.48
N GLU A 168 -20.00 -19.84 10.87
CA GLU A 168 -19.26 -20.90 11.53
C GLU A 168 -18.01 -21.30 10.73
N SER A 169 -16.91 -21.58 11.43
CA SER A 169 -15.75 -22.33 10.92
C SER A 169 -15.06 -23.06 12.08
N ASP A 170 -14.61 -24.29 11.85
CA ASP A 170 -13.94 -25.16 12.83
C ASP A 170 -14.66 -25.27 14.19
N GLY A 171 -15.99 -25.38 14.15
CA GLY A 171 -16.88 -25.47 15.31
C GLY A 171 -17.02 -24.16 16.09
N ARG A 172 -16.46 -23.05 15.61
CA ARG A 172 -16.50 -21.74 16.25
C ARG A 172 -17.41 -20.80 15.48
N THR A 173 -18.12 -19.95 16.21
CA THR A 173 -19.17 -19.11 15.65
C THR A 173 -19.01 -17.67 16.09
N ILE A 174 -19.40 -16.74 15.20
CA ILE A 174 -19.56 -15.31 15.51
C ILE A 174 -20.87 -14.81 14.89
N GLY A 175 -21.41 -13.71 15.45
CA GLY A 175 -22.48 -12.94 14.84
C GLY A 175 -21.99 -12.07 13.68
N VAL A 176 -22.77 -11.97 12.61
CA VAL A 176 -22.47 -11.11 11.46
C VAL A 176 -23.69 -10.28 11.11
N PHE A 177 -23.50 -8.97 11.10
CA PHE A 177 -24.53 -7.99 10.77
C PHE A 177 -24.44 -7.57 9.30
N PRO A 178 -25.57 -7.53 8.56
CA PRO A 178 -25.62 -6.97 7.20
C PRO A 178 -25.71 -5.44 7.24
N GLY A 179 -24.61 -4.74 6.98
CA GLY A 179 -24.56 -3.30 6.77
C GLY A 179 -25.29 -2.88 5.50
N SER A 180 -26.25 -1.96 5.61
CA SER A 180 -27.12 -1.56 4.49
C SER A 180 -26.38 -0.62 3.53
N GLU A 181 -26.20 -1.05 2.27
CA GLU A 181 -25.66 -0.18 1.22
C GLU A 181 -26.57 1.04 1.03
N HIS A 182 -27.89 0.87 1.09
CA HIS A 182 -28.82 2.01 0.96
C HIS A 182 -28.57 3.07 2.03
N LEU A 183 -28.41 2.68 3.29
CA LEU A 183 -28.13 3.62 4.38
C LEU A 183 -26.78 4.32 4.21
N ARG A 184 -25.75 3.62 3.70
CA ARG A 184 -24.49 4.26 3.31
C ARG A 184 -24.71 5.34 2.26
N TYR A 185 -25.54 5.14 1.25
CA TYR A 185 -25.74 6.18 0.23
C TYR A 185 -26.61 7.35 0.69
N VAL A 186 -27.52 7.16 1.65
CA VAL A 186 -28.40 8.25 2.13
C VAL A 186 -27.81 9.05 3.31
N ILE A 187 -27.02 8.44 4.19
CA ILE A 187 -26.42 9.11 5.36
C ILE A 187 -24.95 9.47 5.04
N PRO A 188 -24.51 10.74 5.06
CA PRO A 188 -25.23 11.99 5.33
C PRO A 188 -25.54 12.82 4.06
N PHE A 189 -25.73 12.17 2.91
CA PHE A 189 -25.82 12.87 1.62
C PHE A 189 -27.24 13.28 1.21
N ALA A 190 -28.24 12.45 1.50
CA ALA A 190 -29.64 12.72 1.20
C ALA A 190 -30.30 13.53 2.34
N SER A 191 -31.56 13.93 2.21
CA SER A 191 -32.25 14.57 3.35
C SER A 191 -32.35 13.59 4.54
N PRO A 192 -32.16 14.03 5.80
CA PRO A 192 -32.35 13.18 6.98
C PRO A 192 -33.70 12.44 7.02
N ASP A 193 -34.76 13.02 6.44
CA ASP A 193 -36.08 12.39 6.36
C ASP A 193 -36.07 11.10 5.54
N GLU A 194 -35.23 11.00 4.50
CA GLU A 194 -35.14 9.78 3.68
C GLU A 194 -34.68 8.58 4.51
N THR A 195 -33.77 8.80 5.46
CA THR A 195 -33.40 7.76 6.42
C THR A 195 -34.58 7.37 7.30
N ILE A 196 -35.35 8.33 7.81
CA ILE A 196 -36.53 8.04 8.63
C ILE A 196 -37.58 7.25 7.84
N GLU A 197 -37.83 7.61 6.58
CA GLU A 197 -38.74 6.85 5.71
C GLU A 197 -38.24 5.43 5.45
N HIS A 198 -36.93 5.26 5.23
CA HIS A 198 -36.35 3.92 5.07
C HIS A 198 -36.49 3.06 6.34
N LEU A 199 -36.23 3.65 7.51
CA LEU A 199 -36.45 2.98 8.80
C LEU A 199 -37.92 2.59 8.99
N ARG A 200 -38.86 3.44 8.57
CA ARG A 200 -40.30 3.16 8.62
C ARG A 200 -40.68 2.01 7.70
N PHE A 201 -40.11 1.99 6.50
CA PHE A 201 -40.28 0.89 5.56
C PHE A 201 -39.83 -0.43 6.20
N LEU A 202 -38.65 -0.49 6.82
CA LEU A 202 -38.17 -1.70 7.52
C LEU A 202 -39.08 -2.10 8.69
N ALA A 203 -39.49 -1.14 9.52
CA ALA A 203 -40.42 -1.37 10.62
C ALA A 203 -41.73 -2.00 10.14
N SER A 204 -42.27 -1.53 9.01
CA SER A 204 -43.51 -2.06 8.42
C SER A 204 -43.39 -3.50 7.90
N ARG A 205 -42.17 -3.96 7.58
CA ARG A 205 -41.92 -5.30 7.06
C ARG A 205 -41.80 -6.35 8.15
N ARG A 206 -41.18 -6.00 9.29
CA ARG A 206 -41.04 -6.90 10.44
C ARG A 206 -41.00 -6.12 11.75
N GLN A 207 -41.81 -6.53 12.72
CA GLN A 207 -41.67 -6.02 14.09
C GLN A 207 -40.26 -6.32 14.63
N GLY A 208 -39.56 -5.29 15.09
CA GLY A 208 -38.19 -5.41 15.56
C GLY A 208 -37.18 -5.66 14.44
N ALA A 209 -37.50 -5.23 13.20
CA ALA A 209 -36.56 -5.20 12.08
C ALA A 209 -35.26 -4.52 12.51
N LEU A 210 -34.13 -5.02 12.05
CA LEU A 210 -32.82 -4.46 12.31
C LEU A 210 -32.37 -3.66 11.08
N ALA A 211 -32.01 -2.40 11.30
CA ALA A 211 -31.37 -1.54 10.33
C ALA A 211 -29.94 -1.27 10.79
N VAL A 212 -28.95 -1.53 9.94
CA VAL A 212 -27.54 -1.34 10.27
C VAL A 212 -26.92 -0.34 9.31
N PHE A 213 -26.52 0.82 9.84
CA PHE A 213 -25.60 1.74 9.18
C PHE A 213 -24.20 1.49 9.70
N SER A 214 -23.24 1.33 8.79
CA SER A 214 -21.83 1.15 9.12
C SER A 214 -21.00 1.76 8.00
N ASP A 215 -20.24 2.82 8.29
CA ASP A 215 -19.45 3.51 7.27
C ASP A 215 -18.32 4.34 7.89
N ASP A 216 -17.48 4.92 7.03
CA ASP A 216 -16.34 5.74 7.42
C ASP A 216 -16.78 7.00 8.19
N GLY A 217 -16.09 7.31 9.28
CA GLY A 217 -16.31 8.52 10.06
C GLY A 217 -15.82 9.77 9.33
N GLU A 218 -14.82 9.65 8.46
CA GLU A 218 -14.29 10.72 7.61
C GLU A 218 -15.36 11.31 6.67
N LYS A 219 -16.39 10.53 6.35
CA LYS A 219 -17.56 10.96 5.60
C LYS A 219 -18.34 12.08 6.31
N PHE A 220 -18.25 12.16 7.62
CA PHE A 220 -18.91 13.17 8.43
C PHE A 220 -18.04 14.39 8.66
N GLY A 221 -17.19 14.78 7.71
CA GLY A 221 -16.45 16.04 7.81
C GLY A 221 -15.29 16.21 6.84
N VAL A 222 -14.51 15.16 6.64
CA VAL A 222 -13.25 15.22 5.87
C VAL A 222 -13.52 15.24 4.37
N TRP A 223 -14.47 14.45 3.90
CA TRP A 223 -14.77 14.36 2.47
C TRP A 223 -15.22 15.73 1.92
N PRO A 224 -14.95 16.04 0.63
CA PRO A 224 -15.21 17.35 0.06
C PRO A 224 -16.63 17.87 0.35
N GLY A 225 -16.73 19.03 1.00
CA GLY A 225 -18.00 19.70 1.33
C GLY A 225 -18.79 19.11 2.51
N THR A 226 -18.36 17.97 3.07
CA THR A 226 -19.13 17.28 4.12
C THR A 226 -19.07 17.99 5.47
N HIS A 227 -17.95 18.60 5.88
CA HIS A 227 -17.91 19.38 7.13
C HIS A 227 -18.98 20.48 7.18
N LYS A 228 -19.12 21.22 6.07
CA LYS A 228 -20.16 22.23 5.95
C LYS A 228 -21.54 21.59 6.07
N THR A 229 -21.82 20.57 5.27
CA THR A 229 -23.13 19.91 5.22
C THR A 229 -23.51 19.33 6.59
N CYS A 230 -22.62 18.56 7.20
CA CYS A 230 -22.85 17.84 8.46
C CYS A 230 -23.03 18.78 9.65
N PHE A 231 -22.17 19.80 9.77
CA PHE A 231 -22.10 20.62 10.99
C PHE A 231 -22.58 22.06 10.82
N GLN A 232 -22.19 22.75 9.74
CA GLN A 232 -22.54 24.16 9.56
C GLN A 232 -23.99 24.33 9.08
N ASP A 233 -24.42 23.50 8.14
CA ASP A 233 -25.79 23.46 7.62
C ASP A 233 -26.71 22.60 8.53
N GLY A 234 -26.15 21.94 9.55
CA GLY A 234 -26.87 21.27 10.62
C GLY A 234 -27.53 19.93 10.24
N TRP A 235 -27.02 19.23 9.23
CA TRP A 235 -27.58 17.94 8.80
C TRP A 235 -27.61 16.91 9.95
N LEU A 236 -26.49 16.73 10.67
CA LEU A 236 -26.41 15.77 11.78
C LEU A 236 -27.29 16.18 12.96
N GLN A 237 -27.32 17.46 13.30
CA GLN A 237 -28.20 18.01 14.34
C GLN A 237 -29.66 17.70 14.05
N ARG A 238 -30.09 17.89 12.79
CA ARG A 238 -31.44 17.56 12.34
C ARG A 238 -31.70 16.06 12.36
N PHE A 239 -30.74 15.25 11.90
CA PHE A 239 -30.86 13.80 11.88
C PHE A 239 -31.02 13.21 13.28
N PHE A 240 -30.18 13.61 14.25
CA PHE A 240 -30.30 13.18 15.64
C PHE A 240 -31.63 13.63 16.26
N GLY A 241 -32.06 14.87 16.02
CA GLY A 241 -33.37 15.34 16.47
C GLY A 241 -34.54 14.54 15.90
N LEU A 242 -34.46 14.09 14.63
CA LEU A 242 -35.48 13.23 14.03
C LEU A 242 -35.50 11.83 14.64
N LEU A 243 -34.35 11.24 14.91
CA LEU A 243 -34.26 9.96 15.62
C LEU A 243 -34.88 10.06 17.02
N GLU A 244 -34.58 11.15 17.74
CA GLU A 244 -35.14 11.40 19.07
C GLU A 244 -36.66 11.63 19.03
N ALA A 245 -37.15 12.38 18.05
CA ALA A 245 -38.58 12.65 17.88
C ALA A 245 -39.41 11.39 17.51
N ASN A 246 -38.76 10.31 17.06
CA ASN A 246 -39.40 9.06 16.61
C ASN A 246 -39.05 7.86 17.52
N GLN A 247 -38.63 8.10 18.77
CA GLN A 247 -38.23 7.04 19.71
C GLN A 247 -39.36 6.06 20.08
N ASP A 248 -40.62 6.40 19.83
CA ASP A 248 -41.77 5.53 20.05
C ASP A 248 -41.76 4.30 19.14
N TRP A 249 -41.05 4.36 18.00
CA TRP A 249 -40.93 3.23 17.07
C TRP A 249 -39.52 3.00 16.51
N ILE A 250 -38.58 3.96 16.65
CA ILE A 250 -37.15 3.76 16.35
C ILE A 250 -36.38 3.58 17.65
N THR A 251 -35.81 2.39 17.86
CA THR A 251 -34.96 2.12 19.02
C THR A 251 -33.49 2.13 18.62
N MET A 252 -32.71 3.09 19.13
CA MET A 252 -31.25 3.05 19.01
C MET A 252 -30.70 1.83 19.77
N ALA A 253 -29.92 1.00 19.09
CA ALA A 253 -29.33 -0.21 19.67
C ALA A 253 -27.83 -0.26 19.40
N LEU A 254 -27.06 -0.70 20.39
CA LEU A 254 -25.67 -1.07 20.18
C LEU A 254 -25.61 -2.53 19.66
N PRO A 255 -24.63 -2.90 18.83
CA PRO A 255 -24.52 -4.26 18.29
C PRO A 255 -24.59 -5.35 19.36
N SER A 256 -23.88 -5.19 20.49
CA SER A 256 -23.91 -6.16 21.59
C SER A 256 -25.28 -6.24 22.28
N ASP A 257 -26.08 -5.17 22.28
CA ASP A 257 -27.45 -5.23 22.79
C ASP A 257 -28.32 -6.11 21.88
N VAL A 258 -28.12 -6.04 20.57
CA VAL A 258 -28.83 -6.88 19.60
C VAL A 258 -28.44 -8.34 19.76
N ILE A 259 -27.14 -8.66 19.81
CA ILE A 259 -26.66 -10.04 20.02
C ILE A 259 -27.24 -10.67 21.29
N ARG A 260 -27.32 -9.91 22.40
CA ARG A 260 -27.85 -10.44 23.67
C ARG A 260 -29.37 -10.58 23.70
N SER A 261 -30.10 -9.73 22.99
CA SER A 261 -31.55 -9.63 23.13
C SER A 261 -32.35 -10.30 22.02
N ASP A 262 -31.75 -10.48 20.84
CA ASP A 262 -32.44 -11.02 19.66
C ASP A 262 -31.91 -12.41 19.27
N PRO A 263 -32.79 -13.32 18.81
CA PRO A 263 -32.34 -14.52 18.13
C PRO A 263 -31.74 -14.18 16.76
N PRO A 264 -30.73 -14.94 16.28
CA PRO A 264 -30.21 -14.75 14.93
C PRO A 264 -31.25 -15.14 13.87
N GLY A 265 -31.06 -14.65 12.65
CA GLY A 265 -31.83 -15.09 11.48
C GLY A 265 -31.65 -16.56 11.11
N GLY A 266 -30.53 -17.13 11.53
CA GLY A 266 -30.10 -18.49 11.24
C GLY A 266 -28.59 -18.53 11.11
N THR A 267 -28.11 -19.61 10.49
CA THR A 267 -26.69 -19.77 10.14
C THR A 267 -26.50 -19.51 8.65
N ILE A 268 -25.39 -18.86 8.29
CA ILE A 268 -25.00 -18.58 6.91
C ILE A 268 -23.49 -18.70 6.75
N TRP A 269 -23.05 -19.09 5.55
CA TRP A 269 -21.63 -19.07 5.16
C TRP A 269 -21.45 -18.08 4.02
N LEU A 270 -20.79 -16.97 4.33
CA LEU A 270 -20.55 -15.89 3.38
C LEU A 270 -19.32 -16.20 2.53
N PRO A 271 -19.39 -16.00 1.20
CA PRO A 271 -18.25 -16.24 0.32
C PRO A 271 -17.15 -15.19 0.53
N GLU A 272 -15.97 -15.46 -0.05
CA GLU A 272 -14.93 -14.43 -0.15
C GLU A 272 -15.46 -13.23 -0.94
N CYS A 273 -15.48 -12.06 -0.30
CA CYS A 273 -16.05 -10.84 -0.88
C CYS A 273 -15.58 -9.59 -0.11
N SER A 274 -16.00 -8.43 -0.58
CA SER A 274 -15.91 -7.14 0.12
C SER A 274 -17.18 -6.33 -0.19
N TYR A 275 -17.25 -5.05 0.14
CA TYR A 275 -18.26 -4.15 -0.41
C TYR A 275 -18.16 -4.10 -1.95
N ARG A 276 -19.28 -3.76 -2.60
CA ARG A 276 -19.43 -3.88 -4.06
C ARG A 276 -18.30 -3.17 -4.81
N GLU A 277 -18.03 -1.93 -4.44
CA GLU A 277 -17.05 -1.06 -5.10
C GLU A 277 -15.64 -1.69 -5.07
N MET A 278 -15.23 -2.28 -3.95
CA MET A 278 -13.95 -2.98 -3.84
C MET A 278 -13.82 -4.12 -4.84
N THR A 279 -14.88 -4.89 -5.06
CA THR A 279 -14.84 -6.00 -6.02
C THR A 279 -14.65 -5.50 -7.45
N GLU A 280 -15.08 -4.27 -7.76
CA GLU A 280 -14.88 -3.64 -9.06
C GLU A 280 -13.43 -3.13 -9.18
N TRP A 281 -12.89 -2.48 -8.14
CA TRP A 281 -11.50 -1.99 -8.12
C TRP A 281 -10.45 -3.10 -8.10
N ALA A 282 -10.77 -4.29 -7.61
CA ALA A 282 -9.83 -5.42 -7.64
C ALA A 282 -9.58 -5.98 -9.06
N LEU A 283 -10.36 -5.57 -10.06
CA LEU A 283 -10.22 -6.02 -11.45
C LEU A 283 -9.20 -5.17 -12.23
N GLN A 284 -8.64 -5.77 -13.28
CA GLN A 284 -7.89 -5.02 -14.30
C GLN A 284 -8.83 -4.06 -15.05
N PRO A 285 -8.33 -2.94 -15.63
CA PRO A 285 -9.16 -1.84 -16.12
C PRO A 285 -10.28 -2.25 -17.10
N GLU A 286 -9.96 -3.09 -18.08
CA GLU A 286 -10.96 -3.55 -19.08
C GLU A 286 -12.05 -4.40 -18.43
N GLN A 287 -11.68 -5.30 -17.53
CA GLN A 287 -12.61 -6.17 -16.80
C GLN A 287 -13.44 -5.37 -15.80
N GLN A 288 -12.87 -4.34 -15.16
CA GLN A 288 -13.59 -3.42 -14.30
C GLN A 288 -14.72 -2.73 -15.08
N VAL A 289 -14.41 -2.15 -16.24
CA VAL A 289 -15.41 -1.50 -17.11
C VAL A 289 -16.49 -2.49 -17.57
N ALA A 290 -16.10 -3.71 -17.95
CA ALA A 290 -17.04 -4.75 -18.36
C ALA A 290 -17.97 -5.18 -17.21
N CYS A 291 -17.45 -5.34 -15.99
CA CYS A 291 -18.21 -5.71 -14.80
C CYS A 291 -19.25 -4.64 -14.45
N VAL A 292 -18.84 -3.37 -14.41
CA VAL A 292 -19.74 -2.23 -14.14
C VAL A 292 -20.86 -2.16 -15.18
N LYS A 293 -20.52 -2.28 -16.48
CA LYS A 293 -21.51 -2.30 -17.57
C LYS A 293 -22.48 -3.48 -17.45
N ALA A 294 -21.98 -4.68 -17.15
CA ALA A 294 -22.83 -5.86 -16.98
C ALA A 294 -23.83 -5.67 -15.84
N ARG A 295 -23.40 -5.11 -14.71
CA ARG A 295 -24.27 -4.79 -13.57
C ARG A 295 -25.32 -3.74 -13.92
N GLN A 296 -24.92 -2.67 -14.60
CA GLN A 296 -25.82 -1.60 -15.04
C GLN A 296 -26.89 -2.13 -16.01
N ASN A 297 -26.47 -2.94 -17.00
CA ASN A 297 -27.37 -3.57 -17.96
C ASN A 297 -28.40 -4.46 -17.25
N ALA A 298 -27.95 -5.34 -16.36
CA ALA A 298 -28.83 -6.22 -15.58
C ALA A 298 -29.81 -5.42 -14.69
N LYS A 299 -29.37 -4.30 -14.12
CA LYS A 299 -30.24 -3.41 -13.32
C LYS A 299 -31.27 -2.69 -14.17
N SER A 300 -30.93 -2.33 -15.41
CA SER A 300 -31.80 -1.58 -16.32
C SER A 300 -32.86 -2.44 -17.03
N ASP A 301 -32.62 -3.74 -17.17
CA ASP A 301 -33.59 -4.69 -17.76
C ASP A 301 -34.39 -5.39 -16.65
N PRO A 302 -35.71 -5.14 -16.53
CA PRO A 302 -36.55 -5.80 -15.53
C PRO A 302 -36.47 -7.33 -15.55
N ASN A 303 -36.25 -7.94 -16.73
CA ASN A 303 -36.13 -9.39 -16.88
C ASN A 303 -34.80 -9.95 -16.35
N GLN A 304 -33.81 -9.08 -16.12
CA GLN A 304 -32.47 -9.44 -15.64
C GLN A 304 -32.17 -8.87 -14.25
N SER A 305 -33.11 -8.15 -13.64
CA SER A 305 -32.93 -7.53 -12.32
C SER A 305 -32.52 -8.53 -11.22
N LEU A 306 -33.00 -9.78 -11.32
CA LEU A 306 -32.62 -10.88 -10.43
C LEU A 306 -31.15 -11.30 -10.56
N LEU A 307 -30.45 -10.93 -11.64
CA LEU A 307 -29.04 -11.23 -11.85
C LEU A 307 -28.11 -10.27 -11.11
N VAL A 308 -28.57 -9.07 -10.74
CA VAL A 308 -27.73 -8.02 -10.15
C VAL A 308 -26.94 -8.49 -8.92
N PRO A 309 -27.52 -9.25 -7.96
CA PRO A 309 -26.79 -9.83 -6.84
C PRO A 309 -25.68 -10.82 -7.24
N PHE A 310 -25.80 -11.44 -8.40
CA PHE A 310 -24.87 -12.49 -8.86
C PHE A 310 -23.80 -11.95 -9.81
N VAL A 311 -23.89 -10.69 -10.24
CA VAL A 311 -22.78 -10.00 -10.92
C VAL A 311 -21.70 -9.70 -9.88
N ARG A 312 -20.55 -10.36 -9.98
CA ARG A 312 -19.44 -10.27 -9.02
C ARG A 312 -18.17 -9.77 -9.70
N GLY A 313 -17.40 -8.97 -8.99
CA GLY A 313 -16.08 -8.53 -9.40
C GLY A 313 -14.97 -9.47 -8.92
N GLY A 314 -13.76 -8.94 -8.73
CA GLY A 314 -12.59 -9.67 -8.26
C GLY A 314 -12.50 -9.75 -6.72
N SER A 315 -11.61 -10.63 -6.25
CA SER A 315 -11.16 -10.67 -4.85
C SER A 315 -10.11 -9.58 -4.60
N TRP A 316 -10.14 -8.95 -3.43
CA TRP A 316 -9.11 -8.01 -2.98
C TRP A 316 -7.69 -8.59 -3.09
N LYS A 317 -7.51 -9.90 -2.87
CA LYS A 317 -6.19 -10.57 -2.95
C LYS A 317 -5.54 -10.41 -4.34
N ASN A 318 -6.32 -10.14 -5.38
CA ASN A 318 -5.84 -9.89 -6.75
C ASN A 318 -5.18 -8.52 -6.93
N PHE A 319 -5.22 -7.61 -5.95
CA PHE A 319 -4.38 -6.42 -5.99
C PHE A 319 -2.88 -6.74 -6.06
N ARG A 320 -2.46 -7.90 -5.53
CA ARG A 320 -1.09 -8.42 -5.68
C ARG A 320 -0.75 -8.81 -7.12
N TYR A 321 -1.75 -9.25 -7.89
CA TYR A 321 -1.58 -9.50 -9.33
C TYR A 321 -1.63 -8.20 -10.13
N ARG A 322 -2.55 -7.31 -9.77
CA ARG A 322 -2.71 -5.99 -10.42
C ARG A 322 -1.48 -5.10 -10.21
N TYR A 323 -0.93 -5.12 -9.01
CA TYR A 323 0.26 -4.37 -8.61
C TYR A 323 1.30 -5.35 -8.03
N PRO A 324 2.27 -5.81 -8.84
CA PRO A 324 3.30 -6.70 -8.33
C PRO A 324 4.12 -6.08 -7.18
N GLU A 325 4.18 -4.75 -7.06
CA GLU A 325 4.76 -4.02 -5.92
C GLU A 325 4.00 -4.29 -4.61
N ALA A 326 2.68 -4.49 -4.67
CA ALA A 326 1.91 -4.97 -3.51
C ALA A 326 2.30 -6.41 -3.16
N ASN A 327 2.59 -7.25 -4.16
CA ASN A 327 3.07 -8.61 -3.92
C ASN A 327 4.48 -8.62 -3.34
N GLU A 328 5.37 -7.71 -3.77
CA GLU A 328 6.71 -7.53 -3.19
C GLU A 328 6.61 -7.18 -1.70
N MET A 329 5.79 -6.17 -1.32
CA MET A 329 5.54 -5.85 0.09
C MET A 329 4.94 -7.04 0.86
N TYR A 330 4.01 -7.77 0.24
CA TYR A 330 3.39 -8.95 0.86
C TYR A 330 4.40 -10.08 1.09
N ALA A 331 5.20 -10.42 0.08
CA ALA A 331 6.26 -11.41 0.13
C ALA A 331 7.26 -11.07 1.24
N ARG A 332 7.70 -9.81 1.28
CA ARG A 332 8.57 -9.27 2.31
C ARG A 332 7.95 -9.44 3.70
N MET A 333 6.70 -9.03 3.88
CA MET A 333 5.95 -9.20 5.12
C MET A 333 5.86 -10.67 5.56
N MET A 334 5.62 -11.59 4.63
CA MET A 334 5.57 -13.03 4.92
C MET A 334 6.92 -13.58 5.37
N VAL A 335 8.04 -13.10 4.80
CA VAL A 335 9.39 -13.47 5.24
C VAL A 335 9.61 -13.06 6.70
N VAL A 336 9.28 -11.81 7.05
CA VAL A 336 9.40 -11.30 8.42
C VAL A 336 8.49 -12.07 9.39
N SER A 337 7.22 -12.27 9.02
CA SER A 337 6.25 -13.00 9.84
C SER A 337 6.68 -14.45 10.07
N ASN A 338 7.19 -15.13 9.03
CA ASN A 338 7.67 -16.50 9.16
C ASN A 338 8.96 -16.60 9.99
N ARG A 339 9.86 -15.61 9.88
CA ARG A 339 11.08 -15.56 10.71
C ARG A 339 10.71 -15.37 12.19
N LEU A 340 9.83 -14.41 12.49
CA LEU A 340 9.35 -14.16 13.84
C LEU A 340 8.71 -15.42 14.46
N ALA A 341 7.86 -16.13 13.70
CA ALA A 341 7.19 -17.34 14.17
C ALA A 341 8.11 -18.55 14.40
N ARG A 342 9.30 -18.58 13.77
CA ARG A 342 10.27 -19.68 13.94
C ARG A 342 11.12 -19.51 15.21
N LEU A 343 11.18 -18.32 15.79
CA LEU A 343 11.94 -18.08 17.01
C LEU A 343 11.25 -18.72 18.21
N SER A 344 11.91 -19.71 18.79
CA SER A 344 11.52 -20.28 20.07
C SER A 344 11.91 -19.34 21.22
N GLU A 345 11.19 -19.38 22.33
CA GLU A 345 11.53 -18.56 23.51
C GLU A 345 12.97 -18.78 24.02
N GLN A 346 13.53 -19.98 23.82
CA GLN A 346 14.88 -20.34 24.23
C GLN A 346 15.97 -19.75 23.30
N SER A 347 15.63 -19.48 22.03
CA SER A 347 16.56 -18.90 21.04
C SER A 347 16.59 -17.38 21.03
N ILE A 348 15.69 -16.72 21.77
CA ILE A 348 15.61 -15.26 21.82
C ILE A 348 16.66 -14.72 22.80
N THR A 349 17.64 -13.97 22.28
CA THR A 349 18.69 -13.30 23.07
C THR A 349 18.25 -11.93 23.59
N ASP A 350 17.36 -11.25 22.85
CA ASP A 350 16.78 -9.96 23.23
C ASP A 350 15.25 -9.98 23.07
N LYS A 351 14.55 -10.10 24.20
CA LYS A 351 13.08 -10.15 24.23
C LYS A 351 12.42 -8.82 23.88
N THR A 352 13.06 -7.70 24.19
CA THR A 352 12.56 -6.37 23.86
C THR A 352 12.61 -6.17 22.35
N ALA A 353 13.72 -6.58 21.72
CA ALA A 353 13.83 -6.55 20.27
C ALA A 353 12.81 -7.49 19.59
N TYR A 354 12.54 -8.67 20.15
CA TYR A 354 11.49 -9.56 19.64
C TYR A 354 10.09 -8.90 19.68
N GLN A 355 9.73 -8.24 20.79
CA GLN A 355 8.46 -7.51 20.90
C GLN A 355 8.40 -6.33 19.93
N GLN A 356 9.50 -5.59 19.77
CA GLN A 356 9.60 -4.52 18.78
C GLN A 356 9.40 -5.07 17.36
N ALA A 357 9.95 -6.25 17.04
CA ALA A 357 9.76 -6.89 15.76
C ALA A 357 8.29 -7.25 15.50
N ALA A 358 7.59 -7.80 16.49
CA ALA A 358 6.16 -8.12 16.37
C ALA A 358 5.31 -6.86 16.10
N THR A 359 5.51 -5.80 16.90
CA THR A 359 4.79 -4.54 16.71
C THR A 359 5.07 -3.93 15.33
N SER A 360 6.34 -3.91 14.90
CA SER A 360 6.71 -3.33 13.59
C SER A 360 6.18 -4.19 12.44
N LEU A 361 6.19 -5.52 12.56
CA LEU A 361 5.54 -6.41 11.58
C LEU A 361 4.06 -6.06 11.42
N TYR A 362 3.33 -5.89 12.52
CA TYR A 362 1.91 -5.55 12.46
C TYR A 362 1.67 -4.19 11.81
N ARG A 363 2.49 -3.18 12.12
CA ARG A 363 2.42 -1.88 11.44
C ARG A 363 2.72 -1.99 9.94
N GLY A 364 3.67 -2.84 9.55
CA GLY A 364 3.95 -3.19 8.16
C GLY A 364 2.80 -3.92 7.44
N GLN A 365 1.80 -4.42 8.17
CA GLN A 365 0.61 -5.07 7.61
C GLN A 365 -0.56 -4.09 7.37
N CYS A 366 -0.39 -2.80 7.62
CA CYS A 366 -1.42 -1.77 7.39
C CYS A 366 -1.86 -1.75 5.93
N ASN A 367 -3.18 -1.89 5.68
CA ASN A 367 -3.68 -2.25 4.36
C ASN A 367 -3.48 -1.19 3.28
N CYS A 368 -3.49 0.10 3.62
CA CYS A 368 -3.71 1.17 2.64
C CYS A 368 -2.66 1.23 1.52
N ALA A 369 -1.42 0.82 1.79
CA ALA A 369 -0.36 0.80 0.80
C ALA A 369 -0.44 -0.41 -0.17
N TYR A 370 -1.29 -1.41 0.08
CA TYR A 370 -1.33 -2.67 -0.68
C TYR A 370 -2.32 -2.68 -1.85
N TRP A 371 -3.14 -1.64 -2.02
CA TRP A 371 -4.20 -1.60 -3.02
C TRP A 371 -4.58 -0.18 -3.42
N HIS A 372 -5.45 -0.02 -4.41
CA HIS A 372 -5.97 1.27 -4.86
C HIS A 372 -7.43 1.16 -5.28
N GLY A 373 -8.20 2.20 -4.97
CA GLY A 373 -9.62 2.34 -5.30
C GLY A 373 -9.97 3.82 -5.47
N ALA A 374 -10.87 4.35 -4.63
CA ALA A 374 -11.20 5.77 -4.65
C ALA A 374 -10.13 6.68 -3.99
N PHE A 375 -9.27 6.10 -3.15
CA PHE A 375 -8.21 6.80 -2.41
C PHE A 375 -6.83 6.48 -2.99
N GLY A 376 -5.85 7.37 -2.78
CA GLY A 376 -4.51 7.23 -3.37
C GLY A 376 -3.86 5.85 -3.12
N GLY A 377 -3.96 5.30 -1.91
CA GLY A 377 -3.56 3.92 -1.62
C GLY A 377 -2.11 3.62 -2.00
N ILE A 378 -1.87 2.52 -2.71
CA ILE A 378 -0.53 2.12 -3.20
C ILE A 378 0.14 3.20 -4.03
N TYR A 379 -0.60 4.12 -4.69
CA TYR A 379 0.02 5.20 -5.46
C TYR A 379 0.73 6.25 -4.59
N LEU A 380 0.44 6.31 -3.29
CA LEU A 380 1.05 7.26 -2.37
C LEU A 380 2.42 6.75 -1.87
N PRO A 381 3.56 7.37 -2.26
CA PRO A 381 4.88 6.84 -1.91
C PRO A 381 5.14 6.84 -0.41
N HIS A 382 4.59 7.80 0.34
CA HIS A 382 4.76 7.88 1.78
C HIS A 382 4.12 6.69 2.53
N LEU A 383 3.02 6.13 2.02
CA LEU A 383 2.40 4.93 2.59
C LEU A 383 3.21 3.66 2.29
N ARG A 384 3.68 3.49 1.05
CA ARG A 384 4.58 2.37 0.70
C ARG A 384 5.87 2.42 1.51
N ASN A 385 6.49 3.60 1.61
CA ASN A 385 7.71 3.79 2.41
C ASN A 385 7.47 3.51 3.89
N ALA A 386 6.30 3.82 4.43
CA ALA A 386 5.96 3.51 5.81
C ALA A 386 5.85 2.00 6.06
N VAL A 387 5.24 1.24 5.15
CA VAL A 387 5.23 -0.23 5.21
C VAL A 387 6.65 -0.78 5.20
N TYR A 388 7.48 -0.40 4.22
CA TYR A 388 8.87 -0.86 4.15
C TYR A 388 9.68 -0.47 5.39
N LYS A 389 9.52 0.76 5.89
CA LYS A 389 10.18 1.21 7.13
C LYS A 389 9.88 0.30 8.31
N GLU A 390 8.63 -0.10 8.48
CA GLU A 390 8.22 -0.98 9.58
C GLU A 390 8.70 -2.42 9.37
N LEU A 391 8.70 -2.94 8.13
CA LEU A 391 9.25 -4.26 7.81
C LEU A 391 10.77 -4.32 8.02
N ILE A 392 11.51 -3.30 7.60
CA ILE A 392 12.96 -3.18 7.84
C ILE A 392 13.24 -3.02 9.35
N THR A 393 12.41 -2.25 10.06
CA THR A 393 12.50 -2.14 11.53
C THR A 393 12.33 -3.51 12.19
N ALA A 394 11.34 -4.29 11.74
CA ALA A 394 11.09 -5.62 12.27
C ALA A 394 12.28 -6.55 12.05
N GLU A 395 12.89 -6.55 10.87
CA GLU A 395 14.07 -7.37 10.61
C GLU A 395 15.32 -6.95 11.38
N ASN A 396 15.59 -5.65 11.48
CA ASN A 396 16.68 -5.15 12.32
C ASN A 396 16.48 -5.57 13.78
N ALA A 397 15.24 -5.59 14.25
CA ALA A 397 14.91 -6.06 15.58
C ALA A 397 15.06 -7.58 15.72
N LEU A 398 14.70 -8.37 14.69
CA LEU A 398 14.94 -9.81 14.66
C LEU A 398 16.43 -10.18 14.66
N ASP A 399 17.27 -9.44 13.93
CA ASP A 399 18.72 -9.65 13.97
C ASP A 399 19.28 -9.51 15.39
N ARG A 400 18.81 -8.50 16.14
CA ARG A 400 19.18 -8.33 17.56
C ARG A 400 18.59 -9.41 18.45
N ALA A 401 17.34 -9.79 18.21
CA ALA A 401 16.66 -10.85 18.97
C ALA A 401 17.33 -12.23 18.78
N GLU A 402 18.01 -12.45 17.66
CA GLU A 402 18.78 -13.66 17.36
C GLU A 402 20.25 -13.58 17.78
N GLY A 403 20.73 -12.40 18.21
CA GLY A 403 22.14 -12.17 18.54
C GLY A 403 23.06 -12.22 17.33
N ARG A 404 22.56 -11.81 16.15
CA ARG A 404 23.33 -11.73 14.91
C ARG A 404 24.59 -10.85 15.14
N PRO A 405 25.78 -11.26 14.66
CA PRO A 405 27.00 -10.47 14.85
C PRO A 405 26.88 -9.09 14.20
N ALA A 406 27.70 -8.13 14.66
CA ALA A 406 27.65 -6.75 14.15
C ALA A 406 28.02 -6.62 12.67
N THR A 407 28.89 -7.52 12.18
CA THR A 407 29.36 -7.55 10.79
C THR A 407 29.12 -8.94 10.22
N TRP A 408 28.47 -9.00 9.06
CA TRP A 408 28.09 -10.24 8.41
C TRP A 408 27.71 -10.00 6.96
N VAL A 409 27.72 -11.05 6.13
CA VAL A 409 27.15 -11.00 4.78
C VAL A 409 26.57 -12.37 4.43
N GLU A 410 25.42 -12.39 3.77
CA GLU A 410 24.76 -13.63 3.38
C GLU A 410 24.08 -13.54 2.02
N ALA A 411 23.93 -14.69 1.37
CA ALA A 411 23.15 -14.83 0.16
C ALA A 411 22.33 -16.13 0.22
N VAL A 412 21.02 -15.97 0.19
CA VAL A 412 20.03 -17.05 0.28
C VAL A 412 19.08 -16.97 -0.92
N SER A 413 18.50 -18.11 -1.30
CA SER A 413 17.59 -18.21 -2.43
C SER A 413 16.34 -18.98 -2.03
N SER A 414 15.19 -18.51 -2.48
CA SER A 414 13.88 -19.14 -2.27
C SER A 414 12.92 -18.63 -3.34
N ASP A 415 11.80 -19.31 -3.51
CA ASP A 415 10.59 -18.67 -4.02
C ASP A 415 10.09 -17.73 -2.90
N TYR A 416 10.20 -16.42 -3.12
CA TYR A 416 9.81 -15.43 -2.13
C TYR A 416 8.46 -14.79 -2.45
N ASP A 417 8.15 -14.62 -3.74
CA ASP A 417 6.96 -13.91 -4.21
C ASP A 417 5.80 -14.85 -4.62
N PHE A 418 5.99 -16.16 -4.41
CA PHE A 418 5.03 -17.24 -4.60
C PHE A 418 4.67 -17.50 -6.07
N ASP A 419 5.60 -17.21 -6.99
CA ASP A 419 5.44 -17.43 -8.43
C ASP A 419 6.08 -18.74 -8.93
N SER A 420 6.61 -19.57 -8.02
CA SER A 420 7.35 -20.82 -8.30
C SER A 420 8.68 -20.64 -9.03
N LYS A 421 9.20 -19.42 -9.09
CA LYS A 421 10.56 -19.12 -9.54
C LYS A 421 11.41 -18.78 -8.31
N THR A 422 12.72 -18.69 -8.52
CA THR A 422 13.67 -18.52 -7.42
C THR A 422 14.28 -17.14 -7.47
N GLU A 423 14.05 -16.38 -6.41
CA GLU A 423 14.69 -15.10 -6.14
C GLU A 423 15.95 -15.32 -5.30
N VAL A 424 16.80 -14.30 -5.26
CA VAL A 424 18.01 -14.29 -4.44
C VAL A 424 18.00 -13.07 -3.54
N ARG A 425 18.12 -13.28 -2.23
CA ARG A 425 18.34 -12.23 -1.23
C ARG A 425 19.83 -12.17 -0.88
N LEU A 426 20.46 -11.03 -1.10
CA LEU A 426 21.87 -10.74 -0.80
C LEU A 426 21.91 -9.61 0.23
N SER A 427 22.42 -9.89 1.43
CA SER A 427 22.23 -9.02 2.59
C SER A 427 23.49 -8.89 3.44
N ASN A 428 23.68 -7.74 4.07
CA ASN A 428 24.67 -7.49 5.11
C ASN A 428 24.06 -6.57 6.21
N GLU A 429 24.86 -6.09 7.15
CA GLU A 429 24.40 -5.25 8.25
C GLU A 429 23.90 -3.85 7.81
N HIS A 430 24.20 -3.42 6.59
CA HIS A 430 23.86 -2.10 6.06
C HIS A 430 22.77 -2.15 4.99
N ILE A 431 22.77 -3.19 4.16
CA ILE A 431 22.04 -3.29 2.90
C ILE A 431 21.33 -4.64 2.79
N ASP A 432 20.12 -4.63 2.24
CA ASP A 432 19.40 -5.84 1.81
C ASP A 432 18.96 -5.72 0.36
N LEU A 433 19.36 -6.68 -0.48
CA LEU A 433 19.11 -6.69 -1.92
C LEU A 433 18.28 -7.90 -2.30
N TRP A 434 17.19 -7.70 -3.04
CA TRP A 434 16.37 -8.80 -3.56
C TRP A 434 16.34 -8.80 -5.08
N LEU A 435 16.71 -9.95 -5.64
CA LEU A 435 16.97 -10.13 -7.05
C LEU A 435 15.96 -11.11 -7.64
N ALA A 436 15.46 -10.81 -8.84
CA ALA A 436 14.58 -11.68 -9.61
C ALA A 436 15.30 -12.16 -10.89
N PRO A 437 16.07 -13.28 -10.83
CA PRO A 437 16.70 -13.87 -12.00
C PRO A 437 15.72 -14.14 -13.15
N SER A 438 14.48 -14.51 -12.82
CA SER A 438 13.46 -14.89 -13.79
C SER A 438 12.90 -13.74 -14.63
N VAL A 439 13.09 -12.50 -14.19
CA VAL A 439 12.55 -11.29 -14.83
C VAL A 439 13.64 -10.22 -14.88
N GLY A 440 14.37 -10.17 -15.98
CA GLY A 440 15.43 -9.19 -16.24
C GLY A 440 16.72 -9.37 -15.43
N GLY A 441 16.79 -10.37 -14.55
CA GLY A 441 17.86 -10.43 -13.54
C GLY A 441 17.93 -9.13 -12.73
N MET A 442 16.76 -8.52 -12.49
CA MET A 442 16.64 -7.20 -11.89
C MET A 442 16.86 -7.25 -10.39
N LEU A 443 17.31 -6.13 -9.83
CA LEU A 443 17.22 -5.82 -8.41
C LEU A 443 15.87 -5.15 -8.17
N TYR A 444 14.95 -5.81 -7.46
CA TYR A 444 13.58 -5.30 -7.25
C TYR A 444 13.33 -4.69 -5.87
N GLU A 445 14.19 -4.98 -4.89
CA GLU A 445 14.17 -4.40 -3.55
C GLU A 445 15.60 -4.03 -3.11
N PHE A 446 15.78 -2.84 -2.56
CA PHE A 446 17.06 -2.36 -2.05
C PHE A 446 16.82 -1.57 -0.76
N ASP A 447 16.96 -2.27 0.37
CA ASP A 447 16.76 -1.68 1.68
C ASP A 447 18.06 -1.12 2.26
N LEU A 448 17.93 0.07 2.83
CA LEU A 448 18.93 0.69 3.68
C LEU A 448 18.53 0.45 5.14
N ARG A 449 19.29 -0.41 5.83
CA ARG A 449 18.91 -0.89 7.16
C ARG A 449 18.94 0.22 8.21
N LYS A 450 19.92 1.12 8.14
CA LYS A 450 20.06 2.26 9.06
C LYS A 450 18.94 3.28 8.89
N GLN A 451 18.66 3.70 7.65
CA GLN A 451 17.61 4.66 7.32
C GLN A 451 16.21 4.05 7.42
N ARG A 452 16.10 2.72 7.32
CA ARG A 452 14.84 1.97 7.23
C ARG A 452 14.03 2.42 6.04
N HIS A 453 14.69 2.46 4.89
CA HIS A 453 14.14 2.97 3.65
C HIS A 453 14.44 1.99 2.52
N ASN A 454 13.43 1.68 1.72
CA ASN A 454 13.59 0.90 0.50
C ASN A 454 13.74 1.87 -0.68
N LEU A 455 14.91 1.85 -1.34
CA LEU A 455 15.19 2.66 -2.53
C LEU A 455 14.44 2.19 -3.77
N LEU A 456 13.77 1.03 -3.70
CA LEU A 456 13.01 0.42 -4.79
C LEU A 456 11.53 0.19 -4.46
N ALA A 457 10.99 0.92 -3.48
CA ALA A 457 9.54 1.10 -3.27
C ALA A 457 8.89 1.96 -4.38
N THR A 458 9.27 1.69 -5.63
CA THR A 458 8.80 2.34 -6.86
C THR A 458 7.37 1.92 -7.18
N LEU A 459 6.83 2.43 -8.28
CA LEU A 459 5.58 1.97 -8.86
C LEU A 459 5.63 2.16 -10.37
N ASP A 460 5.29 1.12 -11.13
CA ASP A 460 5.19 1.24 -12.59
C ASP A 460 3.98 2.11 -12.98
N ARG A 461 4.08 2.80 -14.11
CA ARG A 461 2.96 3.53 -14.71
C ARG A 461 2.07 2.53 -15.42
N ARG A 462 0.80 2.45 -15.01
CA ARG A 462 -0.17 1.46 -15.50
C ARG A 462 -1.46 2.11 -15.93
N GLN A 463 -2.18 1.39 -16.78
CA GLN A 463 -3.54 1.78 -17.12
C GLN A 463 -4.45 1.62 -15.90
N GLU A 464 -5.29 2.63 -15.69
CA GLU A 464 -6.35 2.65 -14.69
C GLU A 464 -7.68 2.94 -15.38
N ALA A 465 -8.78 2.35 -14.88
CA ALA A 465 -10.09 2.52 -15.50
C ALA A 465 -10.55 4.00 -15.54
N TYR A 466 -10.10 4.81 -14.57
CA TYR A 466 -10.41 6.24 -14.52
C TYR A 466 -9.56 7.10 -15.46
N HIS A 467 -8.56 6.55 -16.15
CA HIS A 467 -7.81 7.33 -17.15
C HIS A 467 -8.71 7.85 -18.27
N ASP A 468 -9.80 7.16 -18.60
CA ASP A 468 -10.83 7.67 -19.51
C ASP A 468 -11.45 8.99 -19.02
N GLN A 469 -11.62 9.15 -17.70
CA GLN A 469 -12.10 10.41 -17.10
C GLN A 469 -11.03 11.51 -17.14
N VAL A 470 -9.76 11.16 -17.04
CA VAL A 470 -8.66 12.14 -17.19
C VAL A 470 -8.57 12.63 -18.64
N LEU A 471 -8.75 11.73 -19.62
CA LEU A 471 -8.65 12.03 -21.04
C LEU A 471 -9.78 12.91 -21.57
N VAL A 472 -11.00 12.81 -21.04
CA VAL A 472 -12.08 13.77 -21.38
C VAL A 472 -11.82 15.17 -20.82
N GLY A 473 -11.02 15.26 -19.74
CA GLY A 473 -10.48 16.52 -19.24
C GLY A 473 -11.40 17.32 -18.30
N PRO A 474 -10.93 18.49 -17.85
CA PRO A 474 -11.64 19.35 -16.91
C PRO A 474 -12.99 19.83 -17.48
N GLY A 475 -14.05 19.80 -16.66
CA GLY A 475 -15.39 20.26 -17.04
C GLY A 475 -16.34 19.15 -17.53
N GLU A 476 -15.82 17.98 -17.91
CA GLU A 476 -16.62 16.80 -18.29
C GLU A 476 -16.42 15.61 -17.35
N ALA A 477 -15.19 15.43 -16.83
CA ALA A 477 -14.85 14.36 -15.91
C ALA A 477 -15.69 14.36 -14.63
N ARG A 478 -16.06 13.18 -14.12
CA ARG A 478 -16.88 13.00 -12.92
C ARG A 478 -16.09 12.54 -11.70
N SER A 479 -16.51 13.02 -10.52
CA SER A 479 -15.92 12.60 -9.24
C SER A 479 -16.25 11.13 -8.93
N ILE A 480 -15.29 10.43 -8.34
CA ILE A 480 -15.46 9.04 -7.88
C ILE A 480 -16.30 8.96 -6.59
N ILE A 481 -16.27 10.00 -5.76
CA ILE A 481 -17.02 10.08 -4.52
C ILE A 481 -18.48 10.40 -4.79
N ASP A 482 -18.73 11.34 -5.71
CA ASP A 482 -20.08 11.74 -6.13
C ASP A 482 -20.12 11.93 -7.66
N PRO A 483 -20.64 10.95 -8.41
CA PRO A 483 -20.74 11.01 -9.87
C PRO A 483 -21.59 12.16 -10.40
N SER A 484 -22.40 12.82 -9.57
CA SER A 484 -23.15 14.03 -9.97
C SER A 484 -22.25 15.28 -10.06
N GLN A 485 -21.10 15.26 -9.40
CA GLN A 485 -20.14 16.36 -9.36
C GLN A 485 -19.04 16.20 -10.40
N LEU A 486 -18.41 17.32 -10.76
CA LEU A 486 -17.22 17.33 -11.62
C LEU A 486 -15.99 16.92 -10.82
N ALA A 487 -15.07 16.20 -11.44
CA ALA A 487 -13.77 15.89 -10.86
C ALA A 487 -12.87 17.14 -10.84
N THR A 488 -12.12 17.30 -9.77
CA THR A 488 -11.06 18.31 -9.65
C THR A 488 -9.77 17.80 -10.31
N PHE A 489 -9.03 18.69 -10.98
CA PHE A 489 -7.69 18.41 -11.49
C PHE A 489 -6.69 19.26 -10.70
N LYS A 490 -5.78 18.63 -9.95
CA LYS A 490 -4.81 19.34 -9.12
C LYS A 490 -3.63 19.90 -9.94
N HIS A 491 -3.45 19.42 -11.18
CA HIS A 491 -2.40 19.83 -12.10
C HIS A 491 -2.96 20.01 -13.51
N GLU A 492 -2.38 20.93 -14.27
CA GLU A 492 -2.68 21.11 -15.69
C GLU A 492 -2.00 20.03 -16.53
N GLY A 493 -2.62 19.67 -17.66
CA GLY A 493 -2.03 18.77 -18.65
C GLY A 493 -1.85 17.32 -18.18
N LEU A 494 -2.75 16.80 -17.33
CA LEU A 494 -2.66 15.42 -16.84
C LEU A 494 -2.87 14.37 -17.95
N ALA A 495 -3.66 14.69 -18.98
CA ALA A 495 -3.90 13.78 -20.10
C ALA A 495 -2.61 13.47 -20.86
N GLU A 496 -1.74 14.46 -21.05
CA GLU A 496 -0.43 14.33 -21.71
C GLU A 496 0.61 13.58 -20.86
N LYS A 497 0.32 13.38 -19.57
CA LYS A 497 1.17 12.65 -18.63
C LYS A 497 0.84 11.17 -18.53
N ILE A 498 -0.27 10.73 -19.12
CA ILE A 498 -0.63 9.30 -19.15
C ILE A 498 0.37 8.55 -20.03
N GLN A 499 1.12 7.65 -19.40
CA GLN A 499 2.06 6.74 -20.03
C GLN A 499 1.97 5.39 -19.33
N TYR A 500 2.30 4.31 -20.04
CA TYR A 500 2.26 2.95 -19.51
C TYR A 500 3.61 2.26 -19.74
N ASP A 501 4.11 1.63 -18.69
CA ASP A 501 5.38 0.91 -18.73
C ASP A 501 5.19 -0.53 -19.23
N GLU A 502 6.07 -0.98 -20.12
CA GLU A 502 6.09 -2.35 -20.64
C GLU A 502 6.90 -3.32 -19.77
N TYR A 503 7.64 -2.78 -18.80
CA TYR A 503 8.52 -3.51 -17.91
C TYR A 503 8.52 -2.88 -16.51
N ARG A 504 9.05 -3.61 -15.53
CA ARG A 504 9.11 -3.22 -14.12
C ARG A 504 10.08 -2.04 -13.94
N ARG A 505 9.69 -0.98 -13.24
CA ARG A 505 10.55 0.17 -12.91
C ARG A 505 11.39 -0.13 -11.67
N LYS A 506 12.48 -0.88 -11.87
CA LYS A 506 13.40 -1.37 -10.83
C LYS A 506 14.85 -1.02 -11.16
N SER A 507 15.84 -1.69 -10.56
CA SER A 507 17.26 -1.41 -10.81
C SER A 507 17.99 -2.57 -11.45
N CYS A 508 19.13 -2.27 -12.09
CA CYS A 508 19.92 -3.23 -12.86
C CYS A 508 19.14 -3.86 -14.02
N ILE A 509 18.34 -3.06 -14.73
CA ILE A 509 17.59 -3.50 -15.92
C ILE A 509 18.40 -3.11 -17.16
N ASP A 510 18.64 -4.07 -18.05
CA ASP A 510 19.55 -3.89 -19.18
C ASP A 510 18.77 -3.62 -20.46
N HIS A 511 18.98 -2.42 -21.01
CA HIS A 511 18.32 -1.96 -22.22
C HIS A 511 19.32 -1.80 -23.36
N PHE A 512 18.90 -2.14 -24.58
CA PHE A 512 19.64 -1.85 -25.80
C PHE A 512 18.81 -0.98 -26.73
N PHE A 513 19.39 0.13 -27.19
CA PHE A 513 18.72 1.10 -28.06
C PHE A 513 19.51 1.36 -29.35
N ASP A 514 18.88 2.06 -30.29
CA ASP A 514 19.57 2.68 -31.41
C ASP A 514 20.68 3.64 -30.90
N VAL A 515 21.82 3.71 -31.61
CA VAL A 515 22.99 4.52 -31.23
C VAL A 515 22.67 6.03 -31.17
N ASP A 516 21.67 6.48 -31.92
CA ASP A 516 21.18 7.85 -31.96
C ASP A 516 19.91 8.07 -31.11
N ALA A 517 19.54 7.11 -30.26
CA ALA A 517 18.39 7.26 -29.36
C ALA A 517 18.56 8.50 -28.45
N SER A 518 17.54 9.35 -28.45
CA SER A 518 17.57 10.59 -27.67
C SER A 518 17.14 10.34 -26.23
N ALA A 519 17.73 11.07 -25.27
CA ALA A 519 17.33 11.01 -23.86
C ALA A 519 15.82 11.30 -23.66
N ALA A 520 15.24 12.14 -24.53
CA ALA A 520 13.81 12.45 -24.51
C ALA A 520 12.94 11.26 -24.95
N ASP A 521 13.36 10.50 -25.97
CA ASP A 521 12.64 9.31 -26.43
C ASP A 521 12.76 8.17 -25.42
N ILE A 522 13.91 8.05 -24.74
CA ILE A 522 14.10 7.12 -23.62
C ILE A 522 13.16 7.46 -22.46
N ALA A 523 13.19 8.72 -22.00
CA ALA A 523 12.35 9.18 -20.88
C ALA A 523 10.84 9.07 -21.16
N SER A 524 10.43 9.22 -22.42
CA SER A 524 9.03 9.09 -22.85
C SER A 524 8.61 7.67 -23.24
N GLY A 525 9.52 6.69 -23.18
CA GLY A 525 9.25 5.30 -23.59
C GLY A 525 9.01 5.12 -25.09
N ARG A 526 9.44 6.07 -25.93
CA ARG A 526 9.31 5.99 -27.40
C ARG A 526 10.52 5.37 -28.09
N ALA A 527 11.65 5.29 -27.39
CA ALA A 527 12.83 4.58 -27.88
C ALA A 527 12.50 3.09 -28.03
N LEU A 528 12.84 2.51 -29.18
CA LEU A 528 12.56 1.11 -29.46
C LEU A 528 13.59 0.23 -28.75
N GLU A 529 13.12 -0.66 -27.87
CA GLU A 529 13.95 -1.68 -27.23
C GLU A 529 14.45 -2.67 -28.29
N ARG A 530 15.76 -2.87 -28.34
CA ARG A 530 16.45 -3.73 -29.31
C ARG A 530 16.93 -5.03 -28.68
N GLY A 531 17.02 -5.07 -27.35
CA GLY A 531 17.41 -6.23 -26.56
C GLY A 531 16.21 -7.04 -26.08
N ASP A 532 16.48 -8.27 -25.62
CA ASP A 532 15.50 -9.12 -24.92
C ASP A 532 15.91 -9.38 -23.46
N PHE A 533 16.69 -8.46 -22.89
CA PHE A 533 17.31 -8.60 -21.56
C PHE A 533 16.43 -8.00 -20.45
N ALA A 534 15.78 -6.86 -20.68
CA ALA A 534 15.00 -6.15 -19.66
C ALA A 534 13.91 -6.99 -18.97
N THR A 535 13.32 -7.94 -19.68
CA THR A 535 12.27 -8.86 -19.17
C THR A 535 12.68 -10.33 -19.24
N GLY A 536 13.88 -10.62 -19.74
CA GLY A 536 14.36 -11.98 -19.99
C GLY A 536 14.80 -12.70 -18.72
N SER A 537 14.68 -14.04 -18.71
CA SER A 537 15.19 -14.86 -17.61
C SER A 537 16.72 -15.02 -17.70
N TYR A 538 17.38 -14.96 -16.55
CA TYR A 538 18.80 -15.20 -16.34
C TYR A 538 19.02 -16.50 -15.55
N GLU A 539 20.10 -17.20 -15.86
CA GLU A 539 20.64 -18.24 -15.00
C GLU A 539 21.34 -17.58 -13.80
N ALA A 540 21.07 -18.07 -12.58
CA ALA A 540 21.64 -17.51 -11.35
C ALA A 540 22.55 -18.51 -10.62
N SER A 541 23.66 -18.03 -10.07
CA SER A 541 24.49 -18.78 -9.13
C SER A 541 25.06 -17.90 -8.03
N ILE A 542 25.28 -18.47 -6.84
CA ILE A 542 25.82 -17.76 -5.67
C ILE A 542 27.25 -18.23 -5.40
N ARG A 543 28.22 -17.32 -5.44
CA ARG A 543 29.60 -17.53 -5.00
C ARG A 543 29.75 -17.02 -3.56
N ARG A 544 30.24 -17.89 -2.67
CA ARG A 544 30.33 -17.62 -1.23
C ARG A 544 31.77 -17.54 -0.77
N ASN A 545 32.13 -16.44 -0.13
CA ASN A 545 33.33 -16.29 0.70
C ASN A 545 32.93 -15.71 2.06
N PRO A 546 33.71 -15.92 3.14
CA PRO A 546 33.34 -15.50 4.50
C PRO A 546 32.94 -14.02 4.61
N ASP A 547 33.68 -13.14 3.94
CA ASP A 547 33.48 -11.68 4.02
C ASP A 547 32.89 -11.07 2.74
N ARG A 548 32.56 -11.91 1.73
CA ARG A 548 32.11 -11.46 0.41
C ARG A 548 31.19 -12.47 -0.25
N MET A 549 29.97 -12.06 -0.55
CA MET A 549 28.99 -12.83 -1.33
C MET A 549 28.81 -12.22 -2.71
N GLN A 550 28.65 -13.06 -3.74
CA GLN A 550 28.43 -12.60 -5.11
C GLN A 550 27.34 -13.43 -5.77
N VAL A 551 26.36 -12.75 -6.37
CA VAL A 551 25.34 -13.34 -7.22
C VAL A 551 25.74 -13.12 -8.67
N LEU A 552 25.87 -14.20 -9.43
CA LEU A 552 26.15 -14.17 -10.87
C LEU A 552 24.87 -14.48 -11.63
N LEU A 553 24.53 -13.60 -12.56
CA LEU A 553 23.41 -13.73 -13.46
C LEU A 553 23.95 -13.78 -14.89
N SER A 554 23.53 -14.75 -15.69
CA SER A 554 23.93 -14.84 -17.10
C SER A 554 22.74 -15.16 -18.01
N ARG A 555 22.66 -14.49 -19.15
CA ARG A 555 21.64 -14.72 -20.17
C ARG A 555 22.28 -14.72 -21.55
N LYS A 556 22.04 -15.79 -22.31
CA LYS A 556 22.20 -15.78 -23.76
C LYS A 556 20.94 -15.16 -24.35
N GLY A 557 21.08 -13.96 -24.89
CA GLY A 557 19.98 -13.18 -25.43
C GLY A 557 20.29 -12.70 -26.83
N ASN A 558 19.60 -11.63 -27.22
CA ASN A 558 19.64 -11.11 -28.56
C ASN A 558 19.56 -9.59 -28.54
N VAL A 559 20.38 -8.93 -29.36
CA VAL A 559 20.25 -7.51 -29.68
C VAL A 559 20.09 -7.39 -31.18
N TRP A 560 18.90 -7.01 -31.64
CA TRP A 560 18.64 -6.78 -33.07
C TRP A 560 18.85 -8.00 -34.00
N GLY A 561 18.75 -9.23 -33.48
CA GLY A 561 19.05 -10.44 -34.23
C GLY A 561 20.50 -10.91 -34.11
N ILE A 562 21.33 -10.18 -33.34
CA ILE A 562 22.69 -10.57 -32.99
C ILE A 562 22.65 -11.32 -31.64
N PRO A 563 22.93 -12.64 -31.63
CA PRO A 563 23.01 -13.38 -30.39
C PRO A 563 24.26 -12.96 -29.60
N LEU A 564 24.11 -12.75 -28.30
CA LEU A 564 25.23 -12.45 -27.40
C LEU A 564 24.93 -12.96 -25.98
N THR A 565 25.95 -13.02 -25.15
CA THR A 565 25.80 -13.37 -23.73
C THR A 565 26.00 -12.12 -22.87
N LEU A 566 25.00 -11.77 -22.03
CA LEU A 566 25.14 -10.76 -20.99
C LEU A 566 25.30 -11.46 -19.64
N SER A 567 26.38 -11.15 -18.94
CA SER A 567 26.61 -11.58 -17.57
C SER A 567 26.73 -10.37 -16.64
N LYS A 568 26.04 -10.40 -15.50
CA LYS A 568 26.17 -9.41 -14.43
C LYS A 568 26.52 -10.07 -13.10
N ALA A 569 27.43 -9.46 -12.35
CA ALA A 569 27.93 -9.93 -11.07
C ALA A 569 27.65 -8.91 -9.99
N ILE A 570 26.75 -9.24 -9.07
CA ILE A 570 26.29 -8.36 -7.98
C ILE A 570 26.96 -8.82 -6.70
N THR A 571 27.80 -7.95 -6.13
CA THR A 571 28.69 -8.30 -5.03
C THR A 571 28.39 -7.42 -3.81
N LEU A 572 28.30 -8.07 -2.65
CA LEU A 572 28.24 -7.41 -1.36
C LEU A 572 29.30 -7.99 -0.42
N SER A 573 29.90 -7.13 0.40
CA SER A 573 30.90 -7.52 1.39
C SER A 573 30.40 -7.16 2.80
N ALA A 574 30.84 -7.90 3.80
CA ALA A 574 30.54 -7.57 5.19
C ALA A 574 31.15 -6.19 5.54
N GLY A 575 30.44 -5.36 6.30
CA GLY A 575 30.92 -4.02 6.70
C GLY A 575 30.91 -2.97 5.60
N SER A 576 30.33 -3.26 4.44
CA SER A 576 30.29 -2.34 3.30
C SER A 576 28.89 -1.81 3.03
N ASP A 577 28.80 -0.53 2.70
CA ASP A 577 27.60 0.15 2.20
C ASP A 577 27.61 0.30 0.66
N THR A 578 28.46 -0.48 0.00
CA THR A 578 28.70 -0.40 -1.44
C THR A 578 28.38 -1.72 -2.11
N VAL A 579 27.56 -1.64 -3.15
CA VAL A 579 27.26 -2.75 -4.06
C VAL A 579 28.16 -2.63 -5.27
N GLU A 580 28.95 -3.66 -5.56
CA GLU A 580 29.78 -3.72 -6.77
C GLU A 580 29.08 -4.56 -7.84
N LEU A 581 28.88 -3.96 -9.01
CA LEU A 581 28.18 -4.52 -10.16
C LEU A 581 29.16 -4.66 -11.32
N GLY A 582 29.57 -5.88 -11.64
CA GLY A 582 30.40 -6.16 -12.81
C GLY A 582 29.54 -6.60 -13.99
N TYR A 583 29.63 -5.91 -15.12
CA TYR A 583 28.94 -6.27 -16.36
C TYR A 583 29.92 -6.79 -17.39
N ARG A 584 29.51 -7.83 -18.12
CA ARG A 584 30.25 -8.40 -19.24
C ARG A 584 29.32 -8.81 -20.36
N LEU A 585 29.62 -8.36 -21.57
CA LEU A 585 29.08 -8.88 -22.82
C LEU A 585 30.13 -9.77 -23.50
N GLU A 586 29.71 -10.92 -24.00
CA GLU A 586 30.55 -11.89 -24.70
C GLU A 586 29.91 -12.26 -26.04
N ASP A 587 30.70 -12.88 -26.91
CA ASP A 587 30.29 -13.31 -28.25
C ASP A 587 29.92 -12.13 -29.18
N LEU A 588 30.56 -10.97 -28.98
CA LEU A 588 30.29 -9.78 -29.80
C LEU A 588 30.99 -9.89 -31.17
N PRO A 589 30.28 -9.68 -32.30
CA PRO A 589 30.92 -9.62 -33.61
C PRO A 589 31.77 -8.34 -33.76
N ASP A 590 32.78 -8.38 -34.62
CA ASP A 590 33.73 -7.27 -34.83
C ASP A 590 33.05 -5.92 -35.18
N ASN A 591 31.90 -5.97 -35.83
CA ASN A 591 31.12 -4.79 -36.23
C ASN A 591 30.00 -4.42 -35.24
N PHE A 592 29.97 -5.02 -34.04
CA PHE A 592 28.98 -4.69 -33.03
C PHE A 592 29.15 -3.24 -32.57
N CYS A 593 28.06 -2.47 -32.67
CA CYS A 593 27.98 -1.08 -32.22
C CYS A 593 26.55 -0.82 -31.79
N GLN A 594 26.30 -0.83 -30.47
CA GLN A 594 24.95 -0.69 -29.91
C GLN A 594 24.96 0.18 -28.66
N HIS A 595 23.82 0.80 -28.35
CA HIS A 595 23.68 1.65 -27.16
C HIS A 595 23.16 0.82 -25.99
N LEU A 596 24.03 0.48 -25.04
CA LEU A 596 23.64 -0.17 -23.79
C LEU A 596 23.31 0.90 -22.75
N ALA A 597 22.16 0.79 -22.10
CA ALA A 597 21.81 1.59 -20.93
C ALA A 597 21.35 0.67 -19.79
N ILE A 598 21.80 0.96 -18.57
CA ILE A 598 21.43 0.16 -17.39
C ILE A 598 20.54 1.03 -16.50
N GLU A 599 19.28 0.65 -16.32
CA GLU A 599 18.32 1.43 -15.53
C GLU A 599 18.54 1.23 -14.02
N PHE A 600 18.62 2.33 -13.28
CA PHE A 600 18.49 2.37 -11.83
C PHE A 600 17.34 3.30 -11.44
N ASN A 601 16.39 2.77 -10.67
CA ASN A 601 15.32 3.57 -10.09
C ASN A 601 15.60 3.85 -8.60
N PHE A 602 15.18 5.03 -8.14
CA PHE A 602 15.28 5.42 -6.73
C PHE A 602 13.95 6.04 -6.25
N SER A 603 13.29 5.39 -5.29
CA SER A 603 12.02 5.83 -4.68
C SER A 603 12.22 6.57 -3.36
N GLY A 604 11.18 7.31 -2.94
CA GLY A 604 11.21 8.07 -1.68
C GLY A 604 11.95 9.40 -1.76
N LEU A 605 12.22 9.85 -2.99
CA LEU A 605 13.01 11.03 -3.30
C LEU A 605 12.18 12.08 -4.10
N PRO A 606 11.09 12.66 -3.52
CA PRO A 606 10.22 13.59 -4.25
C PRO A 606 10.98 14.72 -4.93
N SER A 607 10.67 14.92 -6.21
CA SER A 607 11.25 16.01 -7.00
C SER A 607 10.87 17.39 -6.46
N ARG A 608 11.64 18.43 -6.86
CA ARG A 608 11.33 19.85 -6.61
C ARG A 608 11.17 20.25 -5.13
N THR A 609 11.70 19.45 -4.22
CA THR A 609 11.75 19.76 -2.78
C THR A 609 13.13 20.25 -2.40
N THR A 610 13.23 21.30 -1.58
CA THR A 610 14.51 21.80 -1.07
C THR A 610 15.28 20.71 -0.33
N GLY A 611 16.59 20.59 -0.62
CA GLY A 611 17.46 19.58 -0.03
C GLY A 611 17.47 18.24 -0.77
N ARG A 612 16.98 18.21 -2.02
CA ARG A 612 17.02 17.03 -2.90
C ARG A 612 17.56 17.38 -4.27
N CYS A 613 18.74 16.87 -4.62
CA CYS A 613 19.41 17.24 -5.86
C CYS A 613 20.35 16.16 -6.40
N PHE A 614 20.71 16.30 -7.67
CA PHE A 614 21.81 15.59 -8.28
C PHE A 614 23.12 16.35 -8.05
N ARG A 615 24.21 15.62 -7.77
CA ARG A 615 25.55 16.19 -7.71
C ARG A 615 26.55 15.46 -8.58
N ASN A 616 27.49 16.20 -9.14
CA ASN A 616 28.69 15.63 -9.76
C ASN A 616 29.78 15.35 -8.71
N LYS A 617 30.91 14.78 -9.17
CA LYS A 617 32.08 14.45 -8.33
C LYS A 617 32.68 15.64 -7.57
N ASP A 618 32.50 16.86 -8.08
CA ASP A 618 33.04 18.10 -7.50
C ASP A 618 32.07 18.72 -6.48
N GLY A 619 30.89 18.10 -6.30
CA GLY A 619 29.82 18.58 -5.41
C GLY A 619 28.91 19.64 -6.03
N LEU A 620 29.03 19.90 -7.34
CA LEU A 620 28.18 20.85 -8.04
C LEU A 620 26.75 20.31 -8.11
N ASP A 621 25.77 21.13 -7.69
CA ASP A 621 24.34 20.86 -7.85
C ASP A 621 23.96 20.95 -9.34
N LEU A 622 23.43 19.84 -9.87
CA LEU A 622 23.02 19.71 -11.27
C LEU A 622 21.50 19.87 -11.45
N GLY A 623 20.76 20.12 -10.38
CA GLY A 623 19.31 20.27 -10.38
C GLY A 623 18.60 19.30 -9.44
N HIS A 624 17.30 19.53 -9.22
CA HIS A 624 16.48 18.68 -8.35
C HIS A 624 16.31 17.26 -8.92
N LEU A 625 15.87 16.30 -8.11
CA LEU A 625 15.74 14.88 -8.49
C LEU A 625 14.67 14.54 -9.56
N GLY A 626 14.04 15.55 -10.14
CA GLY A 626 13.14 15.41 -11.30
C GLY A 626 13.68 16.12 -12.55
N THR A 627 14.93 16.56 -12.50
CA THR A 627 15.59 17.21 -13.64
C THR A 627 15.91 16.15 -14.69
N HIS A 628 15.65 16.49 -15.95
CA HIS A 628 16.08 15.68 -17.07
C HIS A 628 17.53 16.04 -17.40
N LEU A 629 18.48 15.19 -17.03
CA LEU A 629 19.89 15.35 -17.35
C LEU A 629 20.28 14.44 -18.51
N ASP A 630 21.06 14.97 -19.45
CA ASP A 630 21.75 14.20 -20.48
C ASP A 630 23.24 14.54 -20.42
N LEU A 631 23.93 13.90 -19.47
CA LEU A 631 25.34 14.16 -19.20
C LEU A 631 26.20 13.25 -20.07
N LYS A 632 27.02 13.86 -20.93
CA LYS A 632 28.01 13.12 -21.72
C LYS A 632 29.26 12.87 -20.89
N GLU A 633 29.92 11.72 -21.09
CA GLU A 633 31.20 11.37 -20.45
C GLU A 633 31.27 11.64 -18.94
N THR A 634 30.26 11.16 -18.21
CA THR A 634 30.12 11.30 -16.76
C THR A 634 30.21 9.94 -16.08
N SER A 635 31.31 9.71 -15.36
CA SER A 635 31.55 8.49 -14.60
C SER A 635 31.01 8.51 -13.17
N HIS A 636 30.47 9.64 -12.71
CA HIS A 636 30.01 9.83 -11.33
C HIS A 636 28.74 10.67 -11.28
N LEU A 637 27.72 10.16 -10.59
CA LEU A 637 26.52 10.93 -10.26
C LEU A 637 26.00 10.53 -8.87
N SER A 638 25.74 11.52 -8.03
CA SER A 638 25.14 11.34 -6.71
C SER A 638 23.70 11.87 -6.69
N LEU A 639 22.80 11.17 -6.01
CA LEU A 639 21.46 11.63 -5.64
C LEU A 639 21.45 11.88 -4.13
N GLU A 640 21.02 13.07 -3.71
CA GLU A 640 20.97 13.45 -2.30
C GLU A 640 19.54 13.68 -1.80
N ASP A 641 19.26 13.23 -0.58
CA ASP A 641 18.07 13.56 0.19
C ASP A 641 18.41 13.93 1.63
N ASN A 642 18.32 15.23 1.93
CA ASN A 642 18.61 15.77 3.25
C ASN A 642 17.59 15.37 4.33
N TRP A 643 16.37 15.02 3.94
CA TRP A 643 15.30 14.66 4.86
C TRP A 643 15.45 13.21 5.33
N LEU A 644 15.81 12.32 4.40
CA LEU A 644 16.05 10.91 4.70
C LEU A 644 17.51 10.64 5.11
N ASN A 645 18.40 11.62 4.94
CA ASN A 645 19.83 11.48 5.13
C ASN A 645 20.40 10.32 4.29
N ILE A 646 20.13 10.40 2.98
CA ILE A 646 20.56 9.42 1.98
C ILE A 646 21.38 10.14 0.91
N GLN A 647 22.54 9.59 0.59
CA GLN A 647 23.27 9.88 -0.63
C GLN A 647 23.54 8.56 -1.37
N ALA A 648 22.91 8.39 -2.53
CA ALA A 648 23.15 7.26 -3.42
C ALA A 648 24.08 7.69 -4.56
N THR A 649 25.24 7.05 -4.68
CA THR A 649 26.30 7.45 -5.62
C THR A 649 26.58 6.33 -6.60
N LEU A 650 26.53 6.62 -7.90
CA LEU A 650 26.98 5.70 -8.95
C LEU A 650 28.36 6.14 -9.46
N ASP A 651 29.35 5.26 -9.31
CA ASP A 651 30.68 5.39 -9.90
C ASP A 651 30.90 4.31 -10.96
N CYS A 652 31.08 4.72 -12.22
CA CYS A 652 31.32 3.82 -13.35
C CYS A 652 32.81 3.81 -13.72
N SER A 653 33.39 2.62 -13.86
CA SER A 653 34.74 2.48 -14.41
C SER A 653 34.78 2.85 -15.90
N VAL A 654 35.97 3.08 -16.43
CA VAL A 654 36.19 3.06 -17.88
C VAL A 654 35.87 1.65 -18.38
N ALA A 655 35.15 1.54 -19.49
CA ALA A 655 34.80 0.26 -20.08
C ALA A 655 36.00 -0.38 -20.82
N SER A 656 35.97 -1.69 -21.09
CA SER A 656 37.10 -2.40 -21.72
C SER A 656 37.42 -1.94 -23.15
N ASN A 657 36.50 -1.27 -23.84
CA ASN A 657 36.73 -0.61 -25.13
C ASN A 657 37.31 0.81 -25.00
N GLY A 658 37.59 1.28 -23.78
CA GLY A 658 38.05 2.65 -23.50
C GLY A 658 36.94 3.70 -23.40
N GLY A 659 35.67 3.29 -23.55
CA GLY A 659 34.52 4.20 -23.46
C GLY A 659 34.23 4.66 -22.03
N HIS A 660 33.79 5.92 -21.91
CA HIS A 660 33.26 6.49 -20.67
C HIS A 660 31.72 6.41 -20.66
N ALA A 661 31.13 6.30 -19.48
CA ALA A 661 29.68 6.33 -19.33
C ALA A 661 29.12 7.73 -19.67
N GLY A 662 27.93 7.81 -20.24
CA GLY A 662 27.04 8.95 -20.08
C GLY A 662 25.99 8.67 -19.00
N MET A 663 25.25 9.68 -18.57
CA MET A 663 24.18 9.55 -17.55
C MET A 663 22.90 10.24 -18.02
N TRP A 664 21.82 9.48 -18.08
CA TRP A 664 20.46 10.02 -18.24
C TRP A 664 19.70 10.02 -16.93
N THR A 665 18.91 11.07 -16.71
CA THR A 665 17.98 11.12 -15.57
C THR A 665 16.60 11.60 -16.00
N PHE A 666 15.56 11.08 -15.35
CA PHE A 666 14.18 11.55 -15.52
C PHE A 666 13.29 11.00 -14.40
N PRO A 667 12.19 11.69 -14.05
CA PRO A 667 11.24 11.17 -13.07
C PRO A 667 10.27 10.16 -13.70
N ILE A 668 9.84 9.18 -12.90
CA ILE A 668 8.63 8.39 -13.17
C ILE A 668 7.48 9.02 -12.38
N GLU A 669 6.44 9.41 -13.11
CA GLU A 669 5.25 10.05 -12.55
C GLU A 669 4.00 9.27 -12.98
N SER A 670 3.07 9.05 -12.06
CA SER A 670 1.79 8.41 -12.32
C SER A 670 0.65 9.41 -12.18
N VAL A 671 -0.36 9.31 -13.04
CA VAL A 671 -1.63 10.00 -12.84
C VAL A 671 -2.48 9.15 -11.90
N SER A 672 -2.86 9.71 -10.75
CA SER A 672 -3.63 9.00 -9.73
C SER A 672 -4.94 9.73 -9.44
N GLN A 673 -5.97 8.97 -9.12
CA GLN A 673 -7.21 9.47 -8.52
C GLN A 673 -7.10 9.47 -6.99
N SER A 674 -7.69 10.49 -6.36
CA SER A 674 -8.01 10.52 -4.92
C SER A 674 -9.41 11.12 -4.71
N GLU A 675 -9.90 11.13 -3.47
CA GLU A 675 -11.12 11.79 -3.05
C GLU A 675 -11.11 13.30 -3.37
N GLY A 676 -9.92 13.90 -3.46
CA GLY A 676 -9.70 15.29 -3.84
C GLY A 676 -9.57 15.54 -5.35
N GLY A 677 -9.69 14.52 -6.19
CA GLY A 677 -9.57 14.61 -7.65
C GLY A 677 -8.32 13.95 -8.23
N PHE A 678 -7.96 14.32 -9.47
CA PHE A 678 -6.82 13.75 -10.18
C PHE A 678 -5.52 14.53 -9.92
N GLU A 679 -4.41 13.82 -9.75
CA GLU A 679 -3.10 14.43 -9.52
C GLU A 679 -1.95 13.63 -10.13
N LEU A 680 -0.81 14.31 -10.30
CA LEU A 680 0.44 13.71 -10.75
C LEU A 680 1.28 13.38 -9.52
N ILE A 681 1.74 12.13 -9.41
CA ILE A 681 2.52 11.66 -8.27
C ILE A 681 3.88 11.16 -8.74
N HIS A 682 4.95 11.73 -8.18
CA HIS A 682 6.32 11.24 -8.38
C HIS A 682 6.50 9.89 -7.68
N GLN A 683 6.88 8.86 -8.43
CA GLN A 683 7.06 7.49 -7.94
C GLN A 683 8.52 7.13 -7.74
N SER A 684 9.38 7.54 -8.68
CA SER A 684 10.81 7.30 -8.61
C SER A 684 11.58 8.28 -9.50
N THR A 685 12.89 8.31 -9.28
CA THR A 685 13.84 8.97 -10.17
C THR A 685 14.70 7.92 -10.83
N VAL A 686 14.79 7.99 -12.16
CA VAL A 686 15.65 7.14 -12.96
C VAL A 686 17.04 7.77 -13.07
N VAL A 687 18.06 6.94 -12.93
CA VAL A 687 19.44 7.20 -13.35
C VAL A 687 19.88 6.06 -14.25
N MET A 688 20.21 6.36 -15.50
CA MET A 688 20.68 5.36 -16.48
C MET A 688 22.09 5.69 -16.94
N PRO A 689 23.14 5.08 -16.36
CA PRO A 689 24.44 5.03 -17.01
C PRO A 689 24.33 4.30 -18.34
N HIS A 690 24.97 4.84 -19.39
CA HIS A 690 24.88 4.31 -20.74
C HIS A 690 26.20 4.41 -21.53
N TRP A 691 26.36 3.53 -22.51
CA TRP A 691 27.57 3.40 -23.34
C TRP A 691 27.23 3.07 -24.79
N ILE A 692 28.07 3.54 -25.71
CA ILE A 692 28.17 2.94 -27.04
C ILE A 692 29.15 1.77 -26.95
N VAL A 693 28.63 0.56 -27.09
CA VAL A 693 29.36 -0.69 -26.92
C VAL A 693 29.96 -1.13 -28.24
N THR A 694 31.27 -1.32 -28.23
CA THR A 694 32.04 -1.99 -29.29
C THR A 694 32.90 -3.09 -28.67
N PRO A 695 33.23 -4.16 -29.39
CA PRO A 695 34.05 -5.25 -28.84
C PRO A 695 35.48 -4.77 -28.55
N ASP A 696 36.06 -5.27 -27.47
CA ASP A 696 37.49 -5.20 -27.19
C ASP A 696 38.27 -6.26 -28.00
N ALA A 697 39.60 -6.33 -27.80
CA ALA A 697 40.47 -7.26 -28.53
C ALA A 697 40.12 -8.75 -28.32
N SER A 698 39.26 -9.09 -27.35
CA SER A 698 38.79 -10.44 -27.06
C SER A 698 37.35 -10.70 -27.53
N GLY A 699 36.73 -9.78 -28.26
CA GLY A 699 35.33 -9.89 -28.66
C GLY A 699 34.35 -9.71 -27.49
N CYS A 700 34.77 -9.01 -26.43
CA CYS A 700 33.99 -8.78 -25.23
C CYS A 700 33.76 -7.29 -24.97
N TRP A 701 32.90 -6.96 -24.03
CA TRP A 701 32.81 -5.63 -23.42
C TRP A 701 32.59 -5.76 -21.92
N GLN A 702 33.28 -4.95 -21.11
CA GLN A 702 33.20 -5.03 -19.65
C GLN A 702 33.18 -3.66 -18.98
N VAL A 703 32.45 -3.53 -17.87
CA VAL A 703 32.47 -2.34 -17.00
C VAL A 703 32.17 -2.74 -15.56
N VAL A 704 32.66 -1.96 -14.60
CA VAL A 704 32.28 -2.07 -13.19
C VAL A 704 31.54 -0.81 -12.77
N ILE A 705 30.39 -0.97 -12.12
CA ILE A 705 29.62 0.10 -11.49
C ILE A 705 29.67 -0.14 -9.99
N LYS A 706 29.99 0.89 -9.22
CA LYS A 706 29.85 0.88 -7.76
C LYS A 706 28.68 1.76 -7.38
N LEU A 707 27.76 1.19 -6.63
CA LEU A 707 26.63 1.90 -6.03
C LEU A 707 26.86 1.98 -4.53
N SER A 708 27.29 3.16 -4.06
CA SER A 708 27.55 3.42 -2.65
C SER A 708 26.39 4.21 -2.04
N VAL A 709 25.93 3.82 -0.85
CA VAL A 709 24.85 4.52 -0.15
C VAL A 709 25.27 4.92 1.26
N THR A 710 25.53 6.20 1.45
CA THR A 710 26.01 6.78 2.72
C THR A 710 25.00 7.77 3.30
N GLY A 711 25.14 8.09 4.59
CA GLY A 711 24.51 9.29 5.15
C GLY A 711 25.27 10.54 4.73
N LEU A 712 24.59 11.68 4.56
CA LEU A 712 25.19 12.93 4.09
C LEU A 712 26.29 13.47 5.03
N ALA A 713 26.13 13.26 6.34
CA ALA A 713 27.13 13.62 7.34
C ALA A 713 28.42 12.79 7.20
N GLU A 714 28.30 11.50 6.87
CA GLU A 714 29.41 10.58 6.64
C GLU A 714 30.07 10.84 5.27
N ALA A 715 29.28 11.24 4.27
CA ALA A 715 29.76 11.60 2.95
C ALA A 715 30.63 12.86 2.96
N THR A 716 30.24 13.89 3.74
CA THR A 716 31.02 15.14 3.85
C THR A 716 32.40 14.89 4.47
N GLU A 717 32.49 14.04 5.49
CA GLU A 717 33.77 13.64 6.09
C GLU A 717 34.63 12.80 5.13
N SER A 718 34.01 11.93 4.32
CA SER A 718 34.72 11.13 3.31
C SER A 718 35.29 11.97 2.16
N LEU A 719 34.54 12.98 1.69
CA LEU A 719 34.99 13.94 0.68
C LEU A 719 36.15 14.80 1.20
N ASP A 720 36.10 15.22 2.46
CA ASP A 720 37.18 15.97 3.11
C ASP A 720 38.43 15.11 3.34
N GLN A 721 38.29 13.81 3.62
CA GLN A 721 39.41 12.88 3.67
C GLN A 721 40.00 12.62 2.28
N ALA A 722 39.17 12.41 1.26
CA ALA A 722 39.61 12.21 -0.12
C ALA A 722 40.38 13.43 -0.65
N LYS A 723 39.88 14.65 -0.40
CA LYS A 723 40.56 15.91 -0.75
C LYS A 723 41.93 16.06 -0.07
N LYS A 724 42.05 15.65 1.20
CA LYS A 724 43.33 15.66 1.94
C LYS A 724 44.34 14.65 1.40
N ILE A 725 43.88 13.52 0.87
CA ILE A 725 44.75 12.51 0.24
C ILE A 725 45.22 12.98 -1.14
N SER A 726 44.35 13.60 -1.94
CA SER A 726 44.73 14.16 -3.25
C SER A 726 45.57 15.44 -3.17
N ALA A 727 45.53 16.16 -2.04
CA ALA A 727 46.40 17.33 -1.80
C ALA A 727 47.79 16.95 -1.23
N GLY A 728 48.05 15.66 -1.01
CA GLY A 728 49.28 15.12 -0.45
C GLY A 728 50.18 14.35 -1.44
N ILE A 729 49.97 14.51 -2.75
CA ILE A 729 50.83 13.94 -3.83
C ILE A 729 51.43 15.07 -4.66
#